data_AF-A0A812JX87-F1
#
_entry.id   AF-A0A812JX87-F1
#
_cell.length_a   1.000
_cell.length_b   1.000
_cell.length_c   1.000
_cell.angle_alpha   90.00
_cell.angle_beta   90.00
_cell.angle_gamma   90.00
#
_symmetry.space_group_name_H-M   'P 1'
#
loop_
_entity.id
_entity.type
_entity.pdbx_description
1 polymer ?
#
loop_
_entity_poly.entity_id
_entity_poly.type
_entity_poly.pdbx_seq_one_letter_code
_entity_poly.pdbx_strand_id
1 'polypeptide(L)'
;MARRLHVISRQLCPEAAASEASESESKSLAEIVSAALEDAGKYTADMDELRAGGKMPESTYYDFMQATNHLLLVNAKRDLVPLLHASEEEGGLELTKVLPGPWDEARSISEKVGLLQEVQKAFARGSNVQQIAAWQQQFGKRGLSSNLAVPQVVNRGSGSQIVTRVDTRVIVADPDDAARLSRIHVQKDGQFEAALMSSVISTTDNTEWSAQRKHLTEAFLPLSSLAQIMPVSFARAASCAERLMAAATGGTPVDMSDFLLHEAQAQLQLALLGLPEDLMNSVNAEMRSAFHGNPGSNKKNALADAMSKIIASLEKQDLTLPSSGCPMKGPLSKVLRTAELSPASFYGNLLLILFAGHDTTGHTMTWLLFELARNPHIQSSVQAEVDDFFKGLDGRDPNYQDLSRLPLLDRCITETLRLWPAVANGTFRRLQFGDTVKGADGGEVYLPKGTLVNIVNWSRHRNPEIWGQDAEDFNPYRNFEASELAHVGCPMAAVNPQSPRFSPFAHAPRSCLGRNFAQMEMRVIMLNLLRSFSFSLAPPYDALYSSKISTTELSTFHGVNRFTMGPLDMERQGWGERFVSGSSAHGHACFLAAMGKRLDFYTVLEISKDASVEEIRKAYLRAALRWHPDKNPEEKDFAETMFKRVAQAYKVLSDDLLCSRYNTSGEGGLGHGWWPDDPEASRDMAYQFFIHRVPGKSLIEGFSEAKLREIFPHLFGRGRVMNKTKPPERSPL
;
A
#
# COMPACT_ATOMS: atom_id res chain seq x y z
N MET A 1 -6.66 -40.52 18.75
CA MET A 1 -5.85 -40.06 17.60
C MET A 1 -6.62 -40.19 16.28
N ALA A 2 -7.05 -41.38 15.85
CA ALA A 2 -7.87 -41.56 14.62
C ALA A 2 -9.20 -40.75 14.59
N ARG A 3 -9.93 -40.66 15.72
CA ARG A 3 -11.12 -39.78 15.84
C ARG A 3 -10.79 -38.27 15.86
N ARG A 4 -9.53 -37.90 16.12
CA ARG A 4 -9.02 -36.52 16.06
C ARG A 4 -8.79 -36.11 14.61
N LEU A 5 -8.28 -37.04 13.80
CA LEU A 5 -8.01 -36.91 12.36
C LEU A 5 -9.31 -36.85 11.53
N HIS A 6 -10.33 -37.61 11.91
CA HIS A 6 -11.64 -37.62 11.22
C HIS A 6 -12.47 -36.32 11.40
N VAL A 7 -12.25 -35.57 12.49
CA VAL A 7 -12.92 -34.29 12.75
C VAL A 7 -12.24 -33.15 12.01
N ILE A 8 -10.90 -33.22 11.87
CA ILE A 8 -10.11 -32.26 11.10
C ILE A 8 -10.43 -32.43 9.60
N SER A 9 -10.49 -33.66 9.05
CA SER A 9 -10.83 -33.87 7.64
C SER A 9 -12.20 -33.31 7.23
N ARG A 10 -13.24 -33.44 8.07
CA ARG A 10 -14.58 -32.87 7.81
C ARG A 10 -14.64 -31.34 7.88
N GLN A 11 -13.72 -30.69 8.59
CA GLN A 11 -13.67 -29.23 8.69
C GLN A 11 -12.95 -28.58 7.51
N LEU A 12 -12.13 -29.35 6.79
CA LEU A 12 -11.27 -28.89 5.70
C LEU A 12 -11.96 -28.88 4.32
N CYS A 13 -12.95 -29.74 4.10
CA CYS A 13 -13.75 -29.79 2.87
C CYS A 13 -15.25 -29.93 3.17
N PRO A 14 -16.01 -28.81 3.26
CA PRO A 14 -17.46 -28.89 3.40
C PRO A 14 -18.13 -29.53 2.18
N GLU A 15 -17.56 -29.35 0.98
CA GLU A 15 -18.06 -29.92 -0.27
C GLU A 15 -17.79 -31.43 -0.37
N ALA A 16 -16.66 -31.91 0.16
CA ALA A 16 -16.40 -33.35 0.34
C ALA A 16 -17.14 -33.96 1.55
N ALA A 17 -17.92 -33.17 2.28
CA ALA A 17 -18.91 -33.68 3.24
C ALA A 17 -20.30 -33.88 2.58
N ALA A 18 -20.50 -33.34 1.37
CA ALA A 18 -21.68 -33.59 0.54
C ALA A 18 -21.51 -34.79 -0.40
N SER A 19 -20.28 -35.21 -0.70
CA SER A 19 -19.95 -36.49 -1.32
C SER A 19 -19.25 -37.40 -0.30
N GLU A 20 -19.56 -38.69 -0.24
CA GLU A 20 -18.85 -39.64 0.63
C GLU A 20 -17.35 -39.66 0.30
N ALA A 21 -16.53 -38.90 1.05
CA ALA A 21 -15.08 -38.95 0.93
C ALA A 21 -14.60 -40.39 1.17
N SER A 22 -13.83 -40.90 0.23
CA SER A 22 -13.41 -42.31 0.22
C SER A 22 -12.51 -42.63 1.42
N GLU A 23 -12.51 -43.89 1.87
CA GLU A 23 -11.69 -44.35 3.01
C GLU A 23 -10.18 -44.13 2.78
N SER A 24 -9.74 -44.05 1.53
CA SER A 24 -8.36 -43.72 1.12
C SER A 24 -8.01 -42.24 1.30
N GLU A 25 -8.92 -41.30 0.98
CA GLU A 25 -8.70 -39.86 1.18
C GLU A 25 -8.67 -39.49 2.67
N SER A 26 -9.48 -40.17 3.48
CA SER A 26 -9.44 -40.01 4.94
C SER A 26 -8.15 -40.56 5.56
N LYS A 27 -7.57 -41.64 5.01
CA LYS A 27 -6.26 -42.18 5.43
C LYS A 27 -5.11 -41.26 5.01
N SER A 28 -5.11 -40.70 3.79
CA SER A 28 -4.04 -39.80 3.36
C SER A 28 -4.01 -38.50 4.16
N LEU A 29 -5.17 -37.92 4.49
CA LEU A 29 -5.27 -36.75 5.38
C LEU A 29 -4.79 -37.04 6.80
N ALA A 30 -5.05 -38.26 7.31
CA ALA A 30 -4.58 -38.68 8.62
C ALA A 30 -3.05 -38.79 8.68
N GLU A 31 -2.44 -39.32 7.62
CA GLU A 31 -0.98 -39.41 7.47
C GLU A 31 -0.34 -38.02 7.33
N ILE A 32 -0.92 -37.13 6.52
CA ILE A 32 -0.47 -35.73 6.36
C ILE A 32 -0.45 -35.00 7.71
N VAL A 33 -1.52 -35.12 8.50
CA VAL A 33 -1.60 -34.46 9.81
C VAL A 33 -0.63 -35.08 10.82
N SER A 34 -0.39 -36.39 10.77
CA SER A 34 0.61 -37.03 11.65
C SER A 34 2.03 -36.56 11.33
N ALA A 35 2.39 -36.56 10.04
CA ALA A 35 3.69 -36.07 9.57
C ALA A 35 3.89 -34.59 9.93
N ALA A 36 2.85 -33.77 9.79
CA ALA A 36 2.88 -32.38 10.21
C ALA A 36 3.14 -32.22 11.72
N LEU A 37 2.49 -33.02 12.58
CA LEU A 37 2.69 -32.93 14.02
C LEU A 37 4.12 -33.37 14.43
N GLU A 38 4.69 -34.35 13.74
CA GLU A 38 6.09 -34.74 13.92
C GLU A 38 7.06 -33.63 13.48
N ASP A 39 6.83 -33.03 12.31
CA ASP A 39 7.62 -31.89 11.82
C ASP A 39 7.50 -30.68 12.80
N ALA A 40 6.33 -30.43 13.39
CA ALA A 40 6.14 -29.39 14.42
C ALA A 40 6.95 -29.65 15.69
N GLY A 41 6.95 -30.90 16.17
CA GLY A 41 7.73 -31.31 17.34
C GLY A 41 9.24 -31.18 17.09
N LYS A 42 9.69 -31.56 15.89
CA LYS A 42 11.09 -31.41 15.47
C LYS A 42 11.50 -29.95 15.39
N TYR A 43 10.70 -29.10 14.74
CA TYR A 43 10.96 -27.66 14.68
C TYR A 43 11.07 -27.04 16.08
N THR A 44 10.20 -27.45 17.01
CA THR A 44 10.24 -27.01 18.40
C THR A 44 11.57 -27.37 19.08
N ALA A 45 12.08 -28.59 18.86
CA ALA A 45 13.36 -29.03 19.41
C ALA A 45 14.56 -28.32 18.77
N ASP A 46 14.57 -28.18 17.44
CA ASP A 46 15.61 -27.44 16.70
C ASP A 46 15.71 -25.98 17.18
N MET A 47 14.57 -25.37 17.50
CA MET A 47 14.50 -24.03 18.06
C MET A 47 15.13 -23.92 19.45
N ASP A 48 15.00 -24.94 20.29
CA ASP A 48 15.65 -24.98 21.59
C ASP A 48 17.17 -25.23 21.45
N GLU A 49 17.58 -26.05 20.48
CA GLU A 49 19.01 -26.27 20.14
C GLU A 49 19.69 -25.01 19.58
N LEU A 50 19.01 -24.25 18.72
CA LEU A 50 19.51 -22.97 18.21
C LEU A 50 19.77 -21.97 19.34
N ARG A 51 18.88 -21.93 20.34
CA ARG A 51 19.04 -21.06 21.52
C ARG A 51 20.19 -21.52 22.42
N ALA A 52 20.29 -22.82 22.67
CA ALA A 52 21.25 -23.38 23.63
C ALA A 52 22.68 -23.47 23.08
N GLY A 53 22.83 -23.86 21.82
CA GLY A 53 24.12 -24.23 21.23
C GLY A 53 24.38 -23.65 19.83
N GLY A 54 23.49 -22.83 19.29
CA GLY A 54 23.67 -22.19 17.98
C GLY A 54 23.58 -23.11 16.77
N LYS A 55 23.10 -24.36 16.96
CA LYS A 55 22.85 -25.28 15.85
C LYS A 55 21.69 -24.76 15.00
N MET A 56 21.94 -24.59 13.70
CA MET A 56 20.93 -24.09 12.77
C MET A 56 19.82 -25.14 12.59
N PRO A 57 18.55 -24.71 12.52
CA PRO A 57 17.43 -25.62 12.40
C PRO A 57 17.39 -26.26 11.01
N GLU A 58 16.95 -27.52 10.91
CA GLU A 58 16.86 -28.23 9.62
C GLU A 58 15.62 -27.80 8.80
N SER A 59 14.70 -27.08 9.43
CA SER A 59 13.49 -26.52 8.83
C SER A 59 13.14 -25.18 9.47
N THR A 60 12.43 -24.33 8.74
CA THR A 60 11.89 -23.07 9.28
C THR A 60 10.41 -23.19 9.63
N TYR A 61 9.88 -22.23 10.42
CA TYR A 61 8.44 -22.11 10.63
C TYR A 61 7.66 -22.02 9.31
N TYR A 62 8.24 -21.40 8.27
CA TYR A 62 7.61 -21.26 6.97
C TYR A 62 7.58 -22.58 6.18
N ASP A 63 8.64 -23.38 6.27
CA ASP A 63 8.65 -24.74 5.70
C ASP A 63 7.55 -25.59 6.34
N PHE A 64 7.36 -25.47 7.66
CA PHE A 64 6.28 -26.13 8.39
C PHE A 64 4.89 -25.65 7.95
N MET A 65 4.70 -24.33 7.82
CA MET A 65 3.42 -23.76 7.38
C MET A 65 3.04 -24.20 5.96
N GLN A 66 4.02 -24.35 5.07
CA GLN A 66 3.79 -24.87 3.72
C GLN A 66 3.49 -26.37 3.72
N ALA A 67 4.24 -27.18 4.47
CA ALA A 67 4.02 -28.62 4.60
C ALA A 67 2.61 -28.95 5.12
N THR A 68 2.04 -28.05 5.91
CA THR A 68 0.68 -28.18 6.46
C THR A 68 -0.39 -27.53 5.59
N ASN A 69 -0.03 -26.93 4.45
CA ASN A 69 -0.92 -26.11 3.62
C ASN A 69 -1.69 -25.06 4.46
N HIS A 70 -1.06 -24.55 5.53
CA HIS A 70 -1.65 -23.65 6.52
C HIS A 70 -2.90 -24.21 7.25
N LEU A 71 -3.21 -25.50 7.12
CA LEU A 71 -4.44 -26.15 7.60
C LEU A 71 -4.49 -26.29 9.13
N LEU A 72 -3.37 -26.09 9.83
CA LEU A 72 -3.28 -26.17 11.29
C LEU A 72 -3.57 -24.84 12.02
N LEU A 73 -4.03 -23.80 11.30
CA LEU A 73 -4.29 -22.48 11.88
C LEU A 73 -5.65 -22.33 12.60
N VAL A 74 -6.58 -23.28 12.43
CA VAL A 74 -7.93 -23.21 13.00
C VAL A 74 -8.11 -24.31 14.05
N ASN A 75 -8.38 -23.92 15.30
CA ASN A 75 -8.63 -24.88 16.35
C ASN A 75 -9.99 -25.57 16.19
N ALA A 76 -10.06 -26.84 16.59
CA ALA A 76 -11.33 -27.55 16.60
C ALA A 76 -12.24 -27.00 17.71
N LYS A 77 -13.56 -26.95 17.45
CA LYS A 77 -14.57 -26.44 18.41
C LYS A 77 -14.40 -27.00 19.82
N ARG A 78 -14.21 -28.32 19.97
CA ARG A 78 -14.06 -28.96 21.29
C ARG A 78 -12.85 -28.49 22.08
N ASP A 79 -11.79 -28.05 21.40
CA ASP A 79 -10.55 -27.61 22.03
C ASP A 79 -10.67 -26.11 22.42
N LEU A 80 -11.59 -25.37 21.77
CA LEU A 80 -11.88 -23.97 22.09
C LEU A 80 -12.81 -23.79 23.30
N VAL A 81 -13.75 -24.71 23.55
CA VAL A 81 -14.70 -24.58 24.67
C VAL A 81 -13.98 -24.44 26.03
N PRO A 82 -13.00 -25.30 26.39
CA PRO A 82 -12.30 -25.17 27.66
C PRO A 82 -11.49 -23.87 27.75
N LEU A 83 -10.86 -23.46 26.65
CA LEU A 83 -10.07 -22.22 26.60
C LEU A 83 -10.95 -20.97 26.78
N LEU A 84 -12.16 -21.01 26.22
CA LEU A 84 -13.13 -19.93 26.35
C LEU A 84 -13.62 -19.81 27.81
N HIS A 85 -13.98 -20.93 28.45
CA HIS A 85 -14.37 -20.92 29.86
C HIS A 85 -13.26 -20.39 30.77
N ALA A 86 -12.03 -20.87 30.59
CA ALA A 86 -10.88 -20.37 31.34
C ALA A 86 -10.69 -18.85 31.15
N SER A 87 -10.83 -18.36 29.91
CA SER A 87 -10.72 -16.92 29.61
C SER A 87 -11.83 -16.09 30.27
N GLU A 88 -13.06 -16.59 30.32
CA GLU A 88 -14.16 -15.92 31.01
C GLU A 88 -13.92 -15.84 32.53
N GLU A 89 -13.41 -16.91 33.14
CA GLU A 89 -13.04 -16.93 34.57
C GLU A 89 -11.88 -15.99 34.90
N GLU A 90 -10.89 -15.91 34.01
CA GLU A 90 -9.71 -15.05 34.16
C GLU A 90 -9.97 -13.57 33.77
N GLY A 91 -11.15 -13.25 33.25
CA GLY A 91 -11.50 -11.90 32.80
C GLY A 91 -10.83 -11.48 31.47
N GLY A 92 -10.36 -12.42 30.66
CA GLY A 92 -9.72 -12.17 29.36
C GLY A 92 -10.64 -11.53 28.31
N LEU A 93 -11.96 -11.53 28.57
CA LEU A 93 -13.01 -11.02 27.68
C LEU A 93 -13.69 -9.75 28.21
N GLU A 94 -13.22 -9.13 29.30
CA GLU A 94 -13.89 -7.94 29.87
C GLU A 94 -13.95 -6.74 28.91
N LEU A 95 -12.96 -6.59 28.03
CA LEU A 95 -12.91 -5.49 27.09
C LEU A 95 -14.00 -5.56 26.01
N THR A 96 -14.55 -6.74 25.74
CA THR A 96 -15.68 -6.88 24.80
C THR A 96 -16.99 -6.30 25.36
N LYS A 97 -17.04 -5.96 26.65
CA LYS A 97 -18.21 -5.32 27.28
C LYS A 97 -18.21 -3.80 27.17
N VAL A 98 -17.06 -3.19 26.86
CA VAL A 98 -16.86 -1.73 26.90
C VAL A 98 -16.43 -1.14 25.55
N LEU A 99 -15.95 -1.98 24.64
CA LEU A 99 -15.67 -1.62 23.25
C LEU A 99 -16.60 -2.41 22.33
N PRO A 100 -17.08 -1.78 21.24
CA PRO A 100 -17.95 -2.46 20.29
C PRO A 100 -17.18 -3.58 19.57
N GLY A 101 -17.90 -4.61 19.12
CA GLY A 101 -17.32 -5.65 18.29
C GLY A 101 -18.24 -6.84 18.06
N PRO A 102 -17.78 -7.84 17.29
CA PRO A 102 -18.62 -9.00 16.92
C PRO A 102 -19.01 -9.88 18.11
N TRP A 103 -18.38 -9.69 19.28
CA TRP A 103 -18.74 -10.43 20.49
C TRP A 103 -20.16 -10.11 20.98
N ASP A 104 -20.67 -8.91 20.69
CA ASP A 104 -21.99 -8.43 21.15
C ASP A 104 -23.15 -9.29 20.62
N GLU A 105 -22.97 -9.91 19.45
CA GLU A 105 -23.98 -10.76 18.81
C GLU A 105 -23.92 -12.23 19.25
N ALA A 106 -22.79 -12.69 19.79
CA ALA A 106 -22.58 -14.09 20.14
C ALA A 106 -23.13 -14.43 21.54
N ARG A 107 -24.37 -14.94 21.60
CA ARG A 107 -25.10 -15.18 22.87
C ARG A 107 -24.86 -16.56 23.45
N SER A 108 -24.72 -17.58 22.62
CA SER A 108 -24.48 -18.96 23.02
C SER A 108 -23.00 -19.33 22.95
N ILE A 109 -22.61 -20.38 23.70
CA ILE A 109 -21.24 -20.93 23.62
C ILE A 109 -20.87 -21.37 22.20
N SER A 110 -21.85 -21.90 21.44
CA SER A 110 -21.66 -22.37 20.07
C SER A 110 -21.36 -21.21 19.12
N GLU A 111 -22.08 -20.08 19.26
CA GLU A 111 -21.84 -18.86 18.49
C GLU A 111 -20.49 -18.24 18.83
N LYS A 112 -20.14 -18.15 20.12
CA LYS A 112 -18.83 -17.63 20.58
C LYS A 112 -17.66 -18.44 20.01
N VAL A 113 -17.76 -19.77 20.06
CA VAL A 113 -16.77 -20.67 19.45
C VAL A 113 -16.76 -20.52 17.92
N GLY A 114 -17.92 -20.33 17.30
CA GLY A 114 -18.05 -20.05 15.88
C GLY A 114 -17.28 -18.79 15.47
N LEU A 115 -17.45 -17.69 16.22
CA LEU A 115 -16.75 -16.43 16.02
C LEU A 115 -15.23 -16.57 16.19
N LEU A 116 -14.76 -17.30 17.21
CA LEU A 116 -13.33 -17.59 17.36
C LEU A 116 -12.76 -18.31 16.12
N GLN A 117 -13.48 -19.31 15.60
CA GLN A 117 -13.08 -20.00 14.38
C GLN A 117 -13.14 -19.09 13.14
N GLU A 118 -14.12 -18.19 13.07
CA GLU A 118 -14.24 -17.21 11.99
C GLU A 118 -13.04 -16.27 11.97
N VAL A 119 -12.64 -15.73 13.13
CA VAL A 119 -11.43 -14.91 13.27
C VAL A 119 -10.21 -15.71 12.79
N GLN A 120 -10.01 -16.94 13.25
CA GLN A 120 -8.89 -17.78 12.83
C GLN A 120 -8.87 -18.03 11.32
N LYS A 121 -10.04 -18.31 10.72
CA LYS A 121 -10.18 -18.50 9.26
C LYS A 121 -9.86 -17.22 8.49
N ALA A 122 -10.33 -16.06 8.95
CA ALA A 122 -10.07 -14.78 8.30
C ALA A 122 -8.56 -14.46 8.30
N PHE A 123 -7.87 -14.73 9.42
CA PHE A 123 -6.40 -14.59 9.48
C PHE A 123 -5.69 -15.59 8.57
N ALA A 124 -6.09 -16.87 8.58
CA ALA A 124 -5.50 -17.91 7.74
C ALA A 124 -5.68 -17.63 6.23
N ARG A 125 -6.78 -16.96 5.86
CA ARG A 125 -7.11 -16.54 4.49
C ARG A 125 -6.64 -15.12 4.15
N GLY A 126 -5.92 -14.43 5.03
CA GLY A 126 -5.51 -13.04 4.80
C GLY A 126 -6.66 -12.03 4.61
N SER A 127 -7.93 -12.41 4.79
CA SER A 127 -9.10 -11.53 4.62
C SER A 127 -9.46 -10.76 5.89
N ASN A 128 -8.64 -10.89 6.94
CA ASN A 128 -8.97 -10.37 8.26
C ASN A 128 -9.08 -8.83 8.32
N VAL A 129 -8.31 -8.09 7.51
CA VAL A 129 -8.44 -6.62 7.47
C VAL A 129 -9.78 -6.16 6.86
N GLN A 130 -10.29 -6.90 5.87
CA GLN A 130 -11.61 -6.64 5.29
C GLN A 130 -12.71 -6.99 6.29
N GLN A 131 -12.58 -8.13 6.98
CA GLN A 131 -13.51 -8.55 8.04
C GLN A 131 -13.55 -7.53 9.18
N ILE A 132 -12.39 -7.04 9.62
CA ILE A 132 -12.27 -5.99 10.63
C ILE A 132 -12.95 -4.71 10.15
N ALA A 133 -12.71 -4.27 8.91
CA ALA A 133 -13.36 -3.08 8.35
C ALA A 133 -14.89 -3.24 8.29
N ALA A 134 -15.39 -4.43 7.91
CA ALA A 134 -16.82 -4.73 7.91
C ALA A 134 -17.42 -4.64 9.32
N TRP A 135 -16.74 -5.21 10.33
CA TRP A 135 -17.15 -5.08 11.73
C TRP A 135 -17.08 -3.65 12.25
N GLN A 136 -16.14 -2.83 11.78
CA GLN A 136 -16.08 -1.42 12.15
C GLN A 136 -17.28 -0.65 11.62
N GLN A 137 -17.74 -0.96 10.42
CA GLN A 137 -18.96 -0.38 9.84
C GLN A 137 -20.23 -0.89 10.54
N GLN A 138 -20.26 -2.18 10.89
CA GLN A 138 -21.43 -2.81 11.51
C GLN A 138 -21.60 -2.41 12.99
N PHE A 139 -20.53 -2.50 13.79
CA PHE A 139 -20.59 -2.34 15.24
C PHE A 139 -20.11 -0.95 15.71
N GLY A 140 -19.32 -0.27 14.88
CA GLY A 140 -18.70 1.00 15.21
C GLY A 140 -19.56 2.20 14.78
N LYS A 141 -19.92 3.06 15.73
CA LYS A 141 -20.69 4.29 15.44
C LYS A 141 -19.87 5.37 14.71
N ARG A 142 -18.54 5.20 14.59
CA ARG A 142 -17.61 6.14 13.92
C ARG A 142 -17.00 5.53 12.65
N GLY A 143 -17.72 4.58 12.03
CA GLY A 143 -17.28 3.88 10.82
C GLY A 143 -15.89 3.27 10.98
N LEU A 144 -15.03 3.45 9.96
CA LEU A 144 -13.67 2.91 9.91
C LEU A 144 -12.70 3.49 10.95
N SER A 145 -13.06 4.59 11.64
CA SER A 145 -12.30 5.12 12.78
C SER A 145 -12.63 4.41 14.10
N SER A 146 -13.60 3.50 14.11
CA SER A 146 -14.03 2.82 15.34
C SER A 146 -12.97 1.84 15.84
N ASN A 147 -12.56 2.00 17.11
CA ASN A 147 -11.76 0.99 17.80
C ASN A 147 -12.69 -0.17 18.20
N LEU A 148 -12.24 -1.42 18.02
CA LEU A 148 -13.06 -2.61 18.31
C LEU A 148 -12.39 -3.54 19.32
N ALA A 149 -13.21 -4.31 20.05
CA ALA A 149 -12.74 -5.49 20.77
C ALA A 149 -13.05 -6.76 19.97
N VAL A 150 -12.00 -7.50 19.60
CA VAL A 150 -12.13 -8.75 18.84
C VAL A 150 -11.56 -9.91 19.68
N PRO A 151 -12.36 -10.95 19.99
CA PRO A 151 -11.86 -12.14 20.69
C PRO A 151 -10.90 -12.91 19.78
N GLN A 152 -9.81 -13.44 20.32
CA GLN A 152 -8.86 -14.21 19.53
C GLN A 152 -8.21 -15.32 20.36
N VAL A 153 -7.88 -16.42 19.68
CA VAL A 153 -6.94 -17.41 20.22
C VAL A 153 -5.52 -16.85 20.11
N VAL A 154 -4.83 -16.75 21.23
CA VAL A 154 -3.45 -16.25 21.30
C VAL A 154 -2.52 -17.34 21.79
N ASN A 155 -1.39 -17.46 21.10
CA ASN A 155 -0.28 -18.32 21.48
C ASN A 155 0.87 -17.43 21.97
N ARG A 156 1.37 -17.66 23.18
CA ARG A 156 2.46 -16.87 23.77
C ARG A 156 3.63 -17.76 24.15
N GLY A 157 4.85 -17.27 23.95
CA GLY A 157 6.08 -18.02 24.18
C GLY A 157 6.61 -18.68 22.91
N SER A 158 7.63 -19.50 23.06
CA SER A 158 8.32 -20.15 21.94
C SER A 158 8.89 -21.50 22.35
N GLY A 159 9.14 -22.38 21.38
CA GLY A 159 9.57 -23.75 21.66
C GLY A 159 8.56 -24.49 22.57
N SER A 160 9.08 -25.18 23.57
CA SER A 160 8.28 -25.93 24.55
C SER A 160 7.46 -25.07 25.53
N GLN A 161 7.63 -23.74 25.53
CA GLN A 161 6.99 -22.80 26.47
C GLN A 161 5.71 -22.14 25.92
N ILE A 162 5.17 -22.61 24.80
CA ILE A 162 3.99 -22.00 24.17
C ILE A 162 2.73 -22.27 25.02
N VAL A 163 2.03 -21.19 25.39
CA VAL A 163 0.74 -21.21 26.09
C VAL A 163 -0.36 -20.68 25.16
N THR A 164 -1.41 -21.47 24.95
CA THR A 164 -2.59 -21.10 24.17
C THR A 164 -3.74 -20.67 25.08
N ARG A 165 -4.37 -19.54 24.80
CA ARG A 165 -5.57 -19.07 25.51
C ARG A 165 -6.47 -18.23 24.60
N VAL A 166 -7.70 -17.96 25.05
CA VAL A 166 -8.56 -16.93 24.45
C VAL A 166 -8.31 -15.60 25.16
N ASP A 167 -8.17 -14.51 24.41
CA ASP A 167 -7.91 -13.16 24.92
C ASP A 167 -8.59 -12.12 24.01
N THR A 168 -8.76 -10.90 24.50
CA THR A 168 -9.32 -9.81 23.69
C THR A 168 -8.21 -9.02 23.03
N ARG A 169 -8.29 -8.86 21.70
CA ARG A 169 -7.45 -7.94 20.94
C ARG A 169 -8.22 -6.67 20.61
N VAL A 170 -7.69 -5.54 21.04
CA VAL A 170 -8.24 -4.22 20.70
C VAL A 170 -7.69 -3.80 19.34
N ILE A 171 -8.57 -3.69 18.35
CA ILE A 171 -8.25 -3.11 17.05
C ILE A 171 -8.29 -1.59 17.20
N VAL A 172 -7.19 -0.92 16.91
CA VAL A 172 -7.06 0.53 16.99
C VAL A 172 -6.99 1.11 15.59
N ALA A 173 -8.01 1.89 15.25
CA ALA A 173 -8.16 2.54 13.96
C ALA A 173 -8.43 4.05 14.09
N ASP A 174 -8.70 4.56 15.29
CA ASP A 174 -8.70 6.01 15.49
C ASP A 174 -7.29 6.58 15.21
N PRO A 175 -7.14 7.64 14.39
CA PRO A 175 -5.84 8.18 14.02
C PRO A 175 -4.98 8.62 15.20
N ASP A 176 -5.58 9.27 16.19
CA ASP A 176 -4.86 9.83 17.33
C ASP A 176 -4.43 8.72 18.29
N ASP A 177 -5.32 7.78 18.57
CA ASP A 177 -5.00 6.60 19.40
C ASP A 177 -3.91 5.77 18.75
N ALA A 178 -4.02 5.52 17.44
CA ALA A 178 -3.02 4.76 16.70
C ALA A 178 -1.64 5.43 16.76
N ALA A 179 -1.57 6.75 16.53
CA ALA A 179 -0.32 7.49 16.57
C ALA A 179 0.29 7.51 17.98
N ARG A 180 -0.53 7.79 19.00
CA ARG A 180 -0.11 7.88 20.39
C ARG A 180 0.36 6.53 20.92
N LEU A 181 -0.48 5.49 20.84
CA LEU A 181 -0.16 4.15 21.36
C LEU A 181 1.10 3.58 20.69
N SER A 182 1.28 3.80 19.39
CA SER A 182 2.48 3.31 18.68
C SER A 182 3.78 3.96 19.18
N ARG A 183 3.72 5.22 19.63
CA ARG A 183 4.88 5.99 20.13
C ARG A 183 5.24 5.62 21.57
N ILE A 184 4.25 5.43 22.44
CA ILE A 184 4.47 5.26 23.89
C ILE A 184 4.49 3.78 24.33
N HIS A 185 3.79 2.90 23.61
CA HIS A 185 3.85 1.47 23.84
C HIS A 185 4.70 0.80 22.76
N VAL A 186 5.95 0.55 23.12
CA VAL A 186 6.97 0.00 22.22
C VAL A 186 7.06 -1.52 22.30
N GLN A 187 6.53 -2.14 23.36
CA GLN A 187 6.54 -3.59 23.54
C GLN A 187 5.66 -4.29 22.49
N LYS A 188 6.24 -5.28 21.81
CA LYS A 188 5.52 -6.22 20.93
C LYS A 188 4.74 -7.23 21.76
N ASP A 189 3.71 -7.85 21.18
CA ASP A 189 2.90 -8.86 21.87
C ASP A 189 3.44 -10.29 21.79
N GLY A 190 4.52 -10.51 21.03
CA GLY A 190 5.24 -11.78 20.95
C GLY A 190 4.69 -12.77 19.92
N GLN A 191 3.68 -12.41 19.13
CA GLN A 191 3.05 -13.34 18.17
C GLN A 191 4.00 -13.85 17.08
N PHE A 192 5.12 -13.17 16.85
CA PHE A 192 6.12 -13.54 15.85
C PHE A 192 7.31 -14.30 16.44
N GLU A 193 7.40 -14.50 17.77
CA GLU A 193 8.54 -15.19 18.40
C GLU A 193 8.71 -16.64 17.90
N ALA A 194 7.61 -17.32 17.58
CA ALA A 194 7.65 -18.69 17.05
C ALA A 194 8.24 -18.76 15.63
N ALA A 195 8.12 -17.69 14.82
CA ALA A 195 8.56 -17.68 13.42
C ALA A 195 9.87 -16.93 13.19
N LEU A 196 10.15 -15.93 14.02
CA LEU A 196 11.25 -14.98 13.88
C LEU A 196 12.12 -14.87 15.14
N MET A 197 11.89 -15.73 16.13
CA MET A 197 12.80 -15.95 17.25
C MET A 197 13.02 -14.67 18.07
N SER A 198 14.26 -14.36 18.45
CA SER A 198 14.65 -13.14 19.14
C SER A 198 15.07 -12.03 18.18
N SER A 199 14.53 -11.99 16.95
CA SER A 199 14.79 -10.91 16.00
C SER A 199 14.29 -9.54 16.53
N VAL A 200 14.74 -8.47 15.89
CA VAL A 200 14.39 -7.09 16.24
C VAL A 200 12.88 -6.80 16.11
N ILE A 201 12.12 -7.58 15.32
CA ILE A 201 10.67 -7.40 15.19
C ILE A 201 9.86 -8.22 16.20
N SER A 202 10.37 -9.38 16.60
CA SER A 202 9.66 -10.36 17.43
C SER A 202 9.98 -10.24 18.91
N THR A 203 11.19 -9.78 19.27
CA THR A 203 11.58 -9.65 20.69
C THR A 203 10.63 -8.71 21.46
N THR A 204 10.14 -9.25 22.57
CA THR A 204 9.25 -8.59 23.52
C THR A 204 10.00 -7.82 24.61
N ASP A 205 11.31 -8.04 24.74
CA ASP A 205 12.21 -7.27 25.60
C ASP A 205 12.62 -5.98 24.90
N ASN A 206 12.31 -4.84 25.53
CA ASN A 206 12.59 -3.53 24.95
C ASN A 206 14.06 -3.12 25.05
N THR A 207 14.81 -3.63 26.03
CA THR A 207 16.24 -3.38 26.19
C THR A 207 17.01 -4.13 25.12
N GLU A 208 16.70 -5.42 24.93
CA GLU A 208 17.27 -6.24 23.87
C GLU A 208 16.92 -5.64 22.50
N TRP A 209 15.65 -5.30 22.27
CA TRP A 209 15.22 -4.62 21.05
C TRP A 209 16.03 -3.35 20.78
N SER A 210 16.17 -2.48 21.77
CA SER A 210 16.87 -1.20 21.62
C SER A 210 18.34 -1.41 21.29
N ALA A 211 19.00 -2.39 21.92
CA ALA A 211 20.39 -2.75 21.65
C ALA A 211 20.56 -3.25 20.21
N GLN A 212 19.75 -4.24 19.80
CA GLN A 212 19.76 -4.76 18.42
C GLN A 212 19.49 -3.65 17.40
N ARG A 213 18.45 -2.82 17.64
CA ARG A 213 18.03 -1.76 16.73
C ARG A 213 19.11 -0.70 16.55
N LYS A 214 19.78 -0.29 17.64
CA LYS A 214 20.87 0.69 17.59
C LYS A 214 21.97 0.23 16.64
N HIS A 215 22.37 -1.03 16.75
CA HIS A 215 23.43 -1.61 15.92
C HIS A 215 22.97 -1.78 14.47
N LEU A 216 21.80 -2.38 14.26
CA LEU A 216 21.23 -2.63 12.92
C LEU A 216 20.99 -1.36 12.09
N THR A 217 20.73 -0.22 12.75
CA THR A 217 20.40 1.04 12.06
C THR A 217 21.53 1.55 11.16
N GLU A 218 22.79 1.27 11.48
CA GLU A 218 23.94 1.74 10.70
C GLU A 218 23.86 1.33 9.22
N ALA A 219 23.42 0.10 8.95
CA ALA A 219 23.30 -0.44 7.59
C ALA A 219 22.21 0.24 6.73
N PHE A 220 21.33 1.04 7.34
CA PHE A 220 20.19 1.68 6.67
C PHE A 220 20.24 3.22 6.73
N LEU A 221 21.38 3.77 7.15
CA LEU A 221 21.58 5.21 7.15
C LEU A 221 21.65 5.75 5.71
N PRO A 222 20.83 6.75 5.33
CA PRO A 222 20.72 7.21 3.94
C PRO A 222 22.06 7.60 3.30
N LEU A 223 22.81 8.50 3.94
CA LEU A 223 24.01 9.09 3.34
C LEU A 223 25.28 8.31 3.64
N SER A 224 25.43 7.83 4.89
CA SER A 224 26.65 7.12 5.27
C SER A 224 26.66 5.69 4.77
N SER A 225 25.50 5.03 4.62
CA SER A 225 25.43 3.65 4.14
C SER A 225 24.79 3.55 2.76
N LEU A 226 23.51 3.88 2.60
CA LEU A 226 22.78 3.58 1.35
C LEU A 226 23.38 4.29 0.12
N ALA A 227 23.84 5.52 0.27
CA ALA A 227 24.52 6.23 -0.82
C ALA A 227 25.80 5.52 -1.31
N GLN A 228 26.48 4.75 -0.44
CA GLN A 228 27.70 4.02 -0.79
C GLN A 228 27.43 2.72 -1.55
N ILE A 229 26.25 2.11 -1.37
CA ILE A 229 25.81 0.93 -2.16
C ILE A 229 24.97 1.30 -3.38
N MET A 230 24.71 2.59 -3.60
CA MET A 230 23.96 3.08 -4.76
C MET A 230 24.52 2.57 -6.10
N PRO A 231 25.85 2.49 -6.34
CA PRO A 231 26.37 1.95 -7.60
C PRO A 231 26.00 0.48 -7.83
N VAL A 232 26.07 -0.36 -6.78
CA VAL A 232 25.67 -1.78 -6.86
C VAL A 232 24.17 -1.89 -7.12
N SER A 233 23.38 -1.08 -6.41
CA SER A 233 21.92 -1.08 -6.53
C SER A 233 21.47 -0.61 -7.92
N PHE A 234 22.07 0.47 -8.44
CA PHE A 234 21.78 0.97 -9.76
C PHE A 234 22.21 -0.01 -10.87
N ALA A 235 23.40 -0.62 -10.78
CA ALA A 235 23.83 -1.62 -11.76
C ALA A 235 22.86 -2.82 -11.84
N ARG A 236 22.35 -3.28 -10.69
CA ARG A 236 21.31 -4.33 -10.66
C ARG A 236 20.00 -3.84 -11.28
N ALA A 237 19.59 -2.61 -11.01
CA ALA A 237 18.36 -2.04 -11.56
C ALA A 237 18.46 -1.78 -13.07
N ALA A 238 19.60 -1.31 -13.58
CA ALA A 238 19.82 -1.07 -15.01
C ALA A 238 19.60 -2.34 -15.84
N SER A 239 20.06 -3.48 -15.33
CA SER A 239 19.88 -4.79 -15.98
C SER A 239 18.46 -5.36 -15.87
N CYS A 240 17.55 -4.76 -15.08
CA CYS A 240 16.18 -5.27 -14.97
C CYS A 240 15.38 -5.04 -16.27
N ALA A 241 15.64 -3.96 -17.01
CA ALA A 241 14.97 -3.70 -18.27
C ALA A 241 15.30 -4.76 -19.33
N GLU A 242 16.56 -5.20 -19.40
CA GLU A 242 17.00 -6.28 -20.29
C GLU A 242 16.36 -7.62 -19.90
N ARG A 243 16.30 -7.93 -18.60
CA ARG A 243 15.62 -9.14 -18.10
C ARG A 243 14.13 -9.13 -18.42
N LEU A 244 13.46 -7.99 -18.26
CA LEU A 244 12.05 -7.85 -18.59
C LEU A 244 11.81 -7.97 -20.09
N MET A 245 12.68 -7.37 -20.91
CA MET A 245 12.62 -7.51 -22.37
C MET A 245 12.72 -8.97 -22.79
N ALA A 246 13.66 -9.73 -22.19
CA ALA A 246 13.78 -11.16 -22.43
C ALA A 246 12.52 -11.92 -22.03
N ALA A 247 11.94 -11.63 -20.86
CA ALA A 247 10.72 -12.27 -20.37
C ALA A 247 9.47 -11.94 -21.22
N ALA A 248 9.39 -10.73 -21.77
CA ALA A 248 8.29 -10.25 -22.60
C ALA A 248 8.42 -10.64 -24.09
N THR A 249 9.48 -11.38 -24.46
CA THR A 249 9.73 -11.77 -25.85
C THR A 249 8.53 -12.50 -26.46
N GLY A 250 8.14 -12.09 -27.67
CA GLY A 250 7.01 -12.70 -28.39
C GLY A 250 5.63 -12.21 -27.96
N GLY A 251 5.55 -11.15 -27.14
CA GLY A 251 4.27 -10.58 -26.69
C GLY A 251 3.60 -11.37 -25.55
N THR A 252 4.37 -12.23 -24.87
CA THR A 252 3.87 -13.02 -23.74
C THR A 252 3.65 -12.11 -22.54
N PRO A 253 2.45 -12.13 -21.91
CA PRO A 253 2.23 -11.46 -20.63
C PRO A 253 3.24 -11.93 -19.57
N VAL A 254 3.80 -10.99 -18.82
CA VAL A 254 4.76 -11.26 -17.75
C VAL A 254 4.07 -11.11 -16.40
N ASP A 255 4.30 -12.05 -15.48
CA ASP A 255 3.93 -11.89 -14.08
C ASP A 255 4.86 -10.86 -13.42
N MET A 256 4.41 -9.62 -13.41
CA MET A 256 5.19 -8.52 -12.82
C MET A 256 5.33 -8.64 -11.30
N SER A 257 4.48 -9.40 -10.62
CA SER A 257 4.60 -9.63 -9.18
C SER A 257 5.83 -10.51 -8.88
N ASP A 258 5.95 -11.65 -9.56
CA ASP A 258 7.11 -12.52 -9.42
C ASP A 258 8.41 -11.80 -9.83
N PHE A 259 8.35 -11.06 -10.95
CA PHE A 259 9.48 -10.27 -11.45
C PHE A 259 9.96 -9.24 -10.42
N LEU A 260 9.06 -8.44 -9.85
CA LEU A 260 9.44 -7.39 -8.90
C LEU A 260 9.86 -7.94 -7.54
N LEU A 261 9.27 -9.06 -7.09
CA LEU A 261 9.75 -9.79 -5.91
C LEU A 261 11.16 -10.33 -6.12
N HIS A 262 11.46 -10.85 -7.31
CA HIS A 262 12.81 -11.26 -7.70
C HIS A 262 13.80 -10.11 -7.65
N GLU A 263 13.45 -8.96 -8.23
CA GLU A 263 14.32 -7.78 -8.25
C GLU A 263 14.57 -7.21 -6.85
N ALA A 264 13.54 -7.11 -5.99
CA ALA A 264 13.71 -6.66 -4.61
C ALA A 264 14.60 -7.63 -3.80
N GLN A 265 14.42 -8.94 -3.98
CA GLN A 265 15.26 -9.93 -3.30
C GLN A 265 16.72 -9.86 -3.78
N ALA A 266 16.94 -9.64 -5.08
CA ALA A 266 18.28 -9.51 -5.64
C ALA A 266 18.99 -8.25 -5.13
N GLN A 267 18.30 -7.11 -5.08
CA GLN A 267 18.84 -5.86 -4.51
C GLN A 267 19.28 -6.05 -3.05
N LEU A 268 18.43 -6.68 -2.23
CA LEU A 268 18.76 -6.99 -0.83
C LEU A 268 20.01 -7.88 -0.71
N GLN A 269 20.08 -8.95 -1.50
CA GLN A 269 21.18 -9.92 -1.47
C GLN A 269 22.49 -9.34 -1.97
N LEU A 270 22.46 -8.57 -3.06
CA LEU A 270 23.66 -7.99 -3.66
C LEU A 270 24.13 -6.75 -2.89
N ALA A 271 23.24 -5.78 -2.67
CA ALA A 271 23.62 -4.46 -2.17
C ALA A 271 23.79 -4.44 -0.64
N LEU A 272 22.82 -4.96 0.11
CA LEU A 272 22.85 -4.93 1.58
C LEU A 272 23.65 -6.08 2.18
N LEU A 273 23.53 -7.30 1.63
CA LEU A 273 24.25 -8.46 2.15
C LEU A 273 25.63 -8.66 1.50
N GLY A 274 25.89 -8.08 0.33
CA GLY A 274 27.18 -8.21 -0.36
C GLY A 274 27.41 -9.60 -0.96
N LEU A 275 26.35 -10.36 -1.21
CA LEU A 275 26.44 -11.71 -1.74
C LEU A 275 26.98 -11.71 -3.18
N PRO A 276 27.76 -12.74 -3.56
CA PRO A 276 28.06 -13.02 -4.96
C PRO A 276 26.80 -13.25 -5.79
N GLU A 277 26.83 -12.87 -7.08
CA GLU A 277 25.68 -12.97 -7.97
C GLU A 277 25.27 -14.41 -8.29
N ASP A 278 26.23 -15.33 -8.41
CA ASP A 278 25.98 -16.77 -8.58
C ASP A 278 25.22 -17.36 -7.40
N LEU A 279 25.62 -16.99 -6.17
CA LEU A 279 24.91 -17.39 -4.97
C LEU A 279 23.50 -16.80 -4.95
N MET A 280 23.35 -15.49 -5.19
CA MET A 280 22.06 -14.80 -5.28
C MET A 280 21.12 -15.53 -6.25
N ASN A 281 21.56 -15.79 -7.47
CA ASN A 281 20.77 -16.51 -8.48
C ASN A 281 20.34 -17.91 -8.00
N SER A 282 21.22 -18.63 -7.29
CA SER A 282 20.92 -19.99 -6.82
C SER A 282 19.91 -20.06 -5.67
N VAL A 283 19.78 -19.00 -4.85
CA VAL A 283 18.91 -19.01 -3.66
C VAL A 283 17.70 -18.10 -3.76
N ASN A 284 17.67 -17.15 -4.70
CA ASN A 284 16.61 -16.13 -4.78
C ASN A 284 15.21 -16.77 -4.92
N ALA A 285 15.06 -17.73 -5.82
CA ALA A 285 13.79 -18.44 -6.01
C ALA A 285 13.37 -19.21 -4.75
N GLU A 286 14.27 -19.97 -4.11
CA GLU A 286 14.01 -20.72 -2.87
C GLU A 286 13.57 -19.77 -1.73
N MET A 287 14.20 -18.60 -1.63
CA MET A 287 13.87 -17.58 -0.64
C MET A 287 12.48 -16.99 -0.86
N ARG A 288 12.16 -16.59 -2.10
CA ARG A 288 10.84 -15.99 -2.42
C ARG A 288 9.74 -17.01 -2.35
N SER A 289 10.00 -18.23 -2.81
CA SER A 289 8.99 -19.26 -2.90
C SER A 289 8.45 -19.61 -1.51
N ALA A 290 9.28 -19.49 -0.47
CA ALA A 290 8.88 -19.75 0.90
C ALA A 290 7.78 -18.81 1.44
N PHE A 291 7.61 -17.66 0.80
CA PHE A 291 6.62 -16.65 1.14
C PHE A 291 5.56 -16.50 0.05
N HIS A 292 5.77 -17.13 -1.11
CA HIS A 292 4.74 -17.26 -2.14
C HIS A 292 3.59 -18.10 -1.60
N GLY A 293 2.39 -17.62 -1.88
CA GLY A 293 1.17 -18.33 -1.56
C GLY A 293 0.91 -19.56 -2.43
N ASN A 294 1.88 -20.43 -2.68
CA ASN A 294 1.63 -21.67 -3.37
C ASN A 294 2.38 -22.83 -2.69
N PRO A 295 1.77 -23.48 -1.68
CA PRO A 295 2.42 -24.55 -0.94
C PRO A 295 2.73 -25.80 -1.79
N GLY A 296 2.13 -25.94 -2.98
CA GLY A 296 2.37 -27.07 -3.87
C GLY A 296 3.64 -26.97 -4.73
N SER A 297 4.29 -25.81 -4.82
CA SER A 297 5.44 -25.60 -5.71
C SER A 297 6.80 -25.76 -5.04
N ASN A 298 6.86 -25.98 -3.73
CA ASN A 298 8.11 -25.84 -2.97
C ASN A 298 8.73 -27.18 -2.57
N LYS A 299 10.06 -27.23 -2.71
CA LYS A 299 10.88 -28.32 -2.19
C LYS A 299 10.90 -28.25 -0.66
N LYS A 300 10.72 -29.39 0.02
CA LYS A 300 10.83 -29.50 1.48
C LYS A 300 12.17 -28.88 1.95
N ASN A 301 12.11 -28.01 2.95
CA ASN A 301 13.24 -27.33 3.59
C ASN A 301 14.04 -26.36 2.69
N ALA A 302 13.50 -25.94 1.54
CA ALA A 302 14.21 -25.05 0.62
C ALA A 302 14.67 -23.74 1.28
N LEU A 303 13.87 -23.18 2.19
CA LEU A 303 14.24 -21.95 2.89
C LEU A 303 15.42 -22.18 3.84
N ALA A 304 15.40 -23.27 4.60
CA ALA A 304 16.48 -23.63 5.51
C ALA A 304 17.81 -23.90 4.75
N ASP A 305 17.73 -24.57 3.60
CA ASP A 305 18.88 -24.80 2.70
C ASP A 305 19.46 -23.47 2.19
N ALA A 306 18.60 -22.58 1.69
CA ALA A 306 18.99 -21.25 1.20
C ALA A 306 19.65 -20.41 2.30
N MET A 307 19.06 -20.37 3.50
CA MET A 307 19.62 -19.70 4.68
C MET A 307 21.01 -20.23 5.03
N SER A 308 21.19 -21.55 5.02
CA SER A 308 22.48 -22.18 5.32
C SER A 308 23.57 -21.79 4.33
N LYS A 309 23.25 -21.78 3.02
CA LYS A 309 24.18 -21.33 1.96
C LYS A 309 24.57 -19.86 2.14
N ILE A 310 23.61 -19.00 2.48
CA ILE A 310 23.86 -17.58 2.74
C ILE A 310 24.79 -17.41 3.95
N ILE A 311 24.48 -18.03 5.09
CA ILE A 311 25.29 -17.95 6.32
C ILE A 311 26.73 -18.39 6.05
N ALA A 312 26.93 -19.53 5.38
CA ALA A 312 28.25 -20.03 5.03
C ALA A 312 29.04 -19.08 4.10
N SER A 313 28.36 -18.29 3.28
CA SER A 313 28.99 -17.24 2.47
C SER A 313 29.40 -16.05 3.33
N LEU A 314 28.50 -15.57 4.20
CA LEU A 314 28.75 -14.42 5.07
C LEU A 314 29.96 -14.60 6.00
N GLU A 315 30.21 -15.83 6.46
CA GLU A 315 31.38 -16.19 7.29
C GLU A 315 32.70 -15.98 6.55
N LYS A 316 32.72 -16.23 5.24
CA LYS A 316 33.92 -16.19 4.39
C LYS A 316 34.14 -14.83 3.71
N GLN A 317 33.13 -13.98 3.72
CA GLN A 317 33.19 -12.68 3.05
C GLN A 317 34.02 -11.67 3.83
N ASP A 318 34.81 -10.90 3.08
CA ASP A 318 35.35 -9.63 3.55
C ASP A 318 34.29 -8.53 3.38
N LEU A 319 33.85 -7.98 4.51
CA LEU A 319 32.70 -7.10 4.64
C LEU A 319 33.16 -5.76 5.22
N THR A 320 32.72 -4.67 4.61
CA THR A 320 33.21 -3.31 4.89
C THR A 320 32.08 -2.38 5.34
N LEU A 321 32.44 -1.40 6.19
CA LEU A 321 31.58 -0.30 6.63
C LEU A 321 32.12 1.03 6.08
N PRO A 322 31.34 2.12 6.20
CA PRO A 322 31.82 3.45 5.82
C PRO A 322 33.14 3.84 6.51
N SER A 323 33.32 3.37 7.75
CA SER A 323 34.54 3.56 8.54
C SER A 323 35.77 2.79 8.03
N SER A 324 35.61 1.87 7.07
CA SER A 324 36.69 1.01 6.56
C SER A 324 37.57 1.66 5.48
N GLY A 325 37.15 2.76 4.85
CA GLY A 325 37.93 3.44 3.80
C GLY A 325 38.01 2.71 2.45
N CYS A 326 37.24 1.63 2.28
CA CYS A 326 37.11 0.83 1.06
C CYS A 326 35.68 0.95 0.49
N PRO A 327 35.42 0.56 -0.78
CA PRO A 327 34.06 0.43 -1.30
C PRO A 327 33.21 -0.41 -0.34
N MET A 328 32.04 0.12 0.02
CA MET A 328 31.17 -0.53 1.00
C MET A 328 30.60 -1.81 0.42
N LYS A 329 30.74 -2.92 1.14
CA LYS A 329 30.31 -4.24 0.74
C LYS A 329 29.58 -4.93 1.88
N GLY A 330 28.31 -5.25 1.63
CA GLY A 330 27.46 -5.96 2.57
C GLY A 330 27.35 -5.26 3.92
N PRO A 331 26.95 -3.96 3.98
CA PRO A 331 26.86 -3.21 5.24
C PRO A 331 26.00 -3.93 6.27
N LEU A 332 24.89 -4.55 5.84
CA LEU A 332 24.02 -5.28 6.74
C LEU A 332 24.70 -6.56 7.26
N SER A 333 25.35 -7.32 6.39
CA SER A 333 26.11 -8.51 6.79
C SER A 333 27.21 -8.15 7.80
N LYS A 334 27.90 -7.03 7.59
CA LYS A 334 28.94 -6.54 8.49
C LYS A 334 28.38 -6.20 9.86
N VAL A 335 27.25 -5.50 9.89
CA VAL A 335 26.54 -5.13 11.11
C VAL A 335 26.05 -6.38 11.84
N LEU A 336 25.38 -7.33 11.16
CA LEU A 336 24.92 -8.58 11.75
C LEU A 336 26.04 -9.40 12.40
N ARG A 337 27.24 -9.43 11.78
CA ARG A 337 28.41 -10.16 12.31
C ARG A 337 29.10 -9.47 13.49
N THR A 338 28.93 -8.16 13.63
CA THR A 338 29.59 -7.35 14.68
C THR A 338 28.68 -7.05 15.86
N ALA A 339 27.40 -7.40 15.76
CA ALA A 339 26.32 -7.00 16.66
C ALA A 339 26.28 -7.71 18.03
N GLU A 340 27.27 -8.52 18.40
CA GLU A 340 27.25 -9.38 19.61
C GLU A 340 25.89 -10.07 19.83
N LEU A 341 25.27 -10.56 18.75
CA LEU A 341 23.95 -11.19 18.80
C LEU A 341 24.05 -12.62 19.30
N SER A 342 23.02 -13.05 20.05
CA SER A 342 22.81 -14.48 20.28
C SER A 342 22.60 -15.22 18.95
N PRO A 343 22.89 -16.53 18.85
CA PRO A 343 22.64 -17.29 17.62
C PRO A 343 21.19 -17.19 17.14
N ALA A 344 20.22 -17.21 18.08
CA ALA A 344 18.80 -17.06 17.77
C ALA A 344 18.46 -15.65 17.24
N SER A 345 19.06 -14.61 17.81
CA SER A 345 18.87 -13.22 17.33
C SER A 345 19.56 -12.99 15.99
N PHE A 346 20.73 -13.57 15.74
CA PHE A 346 21.42 -13.52 14.44
C PHE A 346 20.57 -14.20 13.35
N TYR A 347 20.21 -15.46 13.55
CA TYR A 347 19.42 -16.24 12.59
C TYR A 347 18.04 -15.59 12.35
N GLY A 348 17.36 -15.18 13.42
CA GLY A 348 16.07 -14.50 13.35
C GLY A 348 16.13 -13.16 12.60
N ASN A 349 17.17 -12.34 12.81
CA ASN A 349 17.33 -11.09 12.08
C ASN A 349 17.66 -11.31 10.60
N LEU A 350 18.51 -12.30 10.28
CA LEU A 350 18.82 -12.64 8.89
C LEU A 350 17.56 -13.09 8.15
N LEU A 351 16.79 -14.02 8.74
CA LEU A 351 15.52 -14.49 8.18
C LEU A 351 14.51 -13.36 8.02
N LEU A 352 14.33 -12.55 9.08
CA LEU A 352 13.45 -11.38 9.05
C LEU A 352 13.79 -10.44 7.91
N ILE A 353 15.06 -10.08 7.74
CA ILE A 353 15.43 -9.07 6.75
C ILE A 353 15.31 -9.63 5.34
N LEU A 354 15.77 -10.86 5.12
CA LEU A 354 15.58 -11.57 3.87
C LEU A 354 14.11 -11.69 3.47
N PHE A 355 13.20 -11.80 4.43
CA PHE A 355 11.76 -11.80 4.19
C PHE A 355 11.19 -10.40 3.98
N ALA A 356 11.25 -9.56 5.03
CA ALA A 356 10.58 -8.27 5.06
C ALA A 356 11.17 -7.27 4.05
N GLY A 357 12.44 -7.43 3.67
CA GLY A 357 13.14 -6.55 2.76
C GLY A 357 12.72 -6.71 1.29
N HIS A 358 12.30 -7.90 0.85
CA HIS A 358 11.86 -8.09 -0.54
C HIS A 358 10.34 -8.09 -0.68
N ASP A 359 9.64 -8.77 0.24
CA ASP A 359 8.21 -9.02 0.06
C ASP A 359 7.41 -7.71 0.11
N THR A 360 7.73 -6.82 1.06
CA THR A 360 7.03 -5.54 1.20
C THR A 360 7.32 -4.58 0.03
N THR A 361 8.58 -4.46 -0.39
CA THR A 361 8.97 -3.58 -1.50
C THR A 361 8.45 -4.10 -2.84
N GLY A 362 8.62 -5.39 -3.13
CA GLY A 362 8.16 -6.03 -4.36
C GLY A 362 6.67 -5.83 -4.57
N HIS A 363 5.83 -6.14 -3.56
CA HIS A 363 4.39 -5.91 -3.62
C HIS A 363 4.02 -4.43 -3.79
N THR A 364 4.75 -3.51 -3.14
CA THR A 364 4.49 -2.07 -3.32
C THR A 364 4.75 -1.66 -4.78
N MET A 365 5.83 -2.13 -5.40
CA MET A 365 6.10 -1.87 -6.82
C MET A 365 5.06 -2.54 -7.73
N THR A 366 4.58 -3.74 -7.38
CA THR A 366 3.55 -4.45 -8.15
C THR A 366 2.27 -3.64 -8.21
N TRP A 367 1.80 -3.16 -7.06
CA TRP A 367 0.58 -2.33 -7.00
C TRP A 367 0.77 -0.94 -7.60
N LEU A 368 1.98 -0.37 -7.52
CA LEU A 368 2.31 0.86 -8.23
C LEU A 368 2.19 0.66 -9.75
N LEU A 369 2.83 -0.38 -10.32
CA LEU A 369 2.72 -0.68 -11.75
C LEU A 369 1.28 -0.99 -12.17
N PHE A 370 0.54 -1.72 -11.33
CA PHE A 370 -0.89 -1.98 -11.57
C PHE A 370 -1.70 -0.68 -11.68
N GLU A 371 -1.52 0.26 -10.75
CA GLU A 371 -2.23 1.54 -10.80
C GLU A 371 -1.77 2.45 -11.95
N LEU A 372 -0.47 2.45 -12.29
CA LEU A 372 0.03 3.17 -13.46
C LEU A 372 -0.52 2.58 -14.76
N ALA A 373 -0.62 1.25 -14.87
CA ALA A 373 -1.22 0.58 -16.02
C ALA A 373 -2.71 0.93 -16.15
N ARG A 374 -3.43 1.05 -15.02
CA ARG A 374 -4.85 1.48 -14.99
C ARG A 374 -5.06 2.96 -15.25
N ASN A 375 -4.05 3.79 -15.02
CA ASN A 375 -4.10 5.23 -15.20
C ASN A 375 -3.03 5.71 -16.21
N PRO A 376 -3.23 5.47 -17.53
CA PRO A 376 -2.22 5.80 -18.54
C PRO A 376 -1.76 7.26 -18.53
N HIS A 377 -2.65 8.20 -18.21
CA HIS A 377 -2.30 9.62 -18.08
C HIS A 377 -1.30 9.91 -16.94
N ILE A 378 -1.43 9.21 -15.81
CA ILE A 378 -0.47 9.29 -14.69
C ILE A 378 0.83 8.62 -15.11
N GLN A 379 0.75 7.45 -15.74
CA GLN A 379 1.94 6.74 -16.24
C GLN A 379 2.76 7.61 -17.19
N SER A 380 2.15 8.24 -18.18
CA SER A 380 2.83 9.15 -19.11
C SER A 380 3.44 10.36 -18.39
N SER A 381 2.77 10.88 -17.37
CA SER A 381 3.30 12.00 -16.56
C SER A 381 4.54 11.59 -15.77
N VAL A 382 4.53 10.40 -15.16
CA VAL A 382 5.70 9.85 -14.45
C VAL A 382 6.82 9.54 -15.43
N GLN A 383 6.53 8.97 -16.60
CA GLN A 383 7.53 8.71 -17.64
C GLN A 383 8.22 10.00 -18.11
N ALA A 384 7.47 11.10 -18.27
CA ALA A 384 8.06 12.40 -18.60
C ALA A 384 9.02 12.89 -17.49
N GLU A 385 8.65 12.73 -16.22
CA GLU A 385 9.56 13.01 -15.09
C GLU A 385 10.81 12.12 -15.12
N VAL A 386 10.67 10.83 -15.44
CA VAL A 386 11.79 9.90 -15.59
C VAL A 386 12.72 10.30 -16.74
N ASP A 387 12.16 10.71 -17.89
CA ASP A 387 12.95 11.18 -19.02
C ASP A 387 13.77 12.43 -18.66
N ASP A 388 13.13 13.39 -17.99
CA ASP A 388 13.79 14.62 -17.55
C ASP A 388 14.83 14.38 -16.45
N PHE A 389 14.58 13.40 -15.57
CA PHE A 389 15.58 12.92 -14.61
C PHE A 389 16.85 12.49 -15.34
N PHE A 390 16.76 11.55 -16.29
CA PHE A 390 17.91 11.03 -17.03
C PHE A 390 18.56 12.05 -17.97
N LYS A 391 17.79 12.92 -18.62
CA LYS A 391 18.35 14.03 -19.41
C LYS A 391 19.27 14.89 -18.55
N GLY A 392 18.82 15.30 -17.37
CA GLY A 392 19.64 16.10 -16.45
C GLY A 392 20.75 15.32 -15.72
N LEU A 393 21.03 14.07 -16.09
CA LEU A 393 22.24 13.36 -15.67
C LEU A 393 23.37 13.50 -16.71
N ASP A 394 23.09 13.96 -17.93
CA ASP A 394 24.08 14.10 -19.00
C ASP A 394 24.90 12.83 -19.25
N GLY A 395 24.24 11.66 -19.18
CA GLY A 395 24.83 10.35 -19.47
C GLY A 395 25.62 9.71 -18.32
N ARG A 396 25.71 10.34 -17.14
CA ARG A 396 26.30 9.71 -15.94
C ARG A 396 25.29 8.82 -15.22
N ASP A 397 25.79 7.88 -14.44
CA ASP A 397 24.96 7.09 -13.52
C ASP A 397 24.42 7.96 -12.36
N PRO A 398 23.19 7.71 -11.89
CA PRO A 398 22.61 8.45 -10.79
C PRO A 398 23.32 8.14 -9.47
N ASN A 399 23.54 9.17 -8.67
CA ASN A 399 23.92 9.04 -7.28
C ASN A 399 22.67 9.12 -6.37
N TYR A 400 22.87 8.92 -5.07
CA TYR A 400 21.76 8.94 -4.11
C TYR A 400 21.03 10.29 -4.09
N GLN A 401 21.75 11.40 -4.19
CA GLN A 401 21.19 12.74 -4.11
C GLN A 401 20.28 13.09 -5.30
N ASP A 402 20.56 12.52 -6.47
CA ASP A 402 19.73 12.73 -7.66
C ASP A 402 18.28 12.29 -7.43
N LEU A 403 18.04 11.29 -6.57
CA LEU A 403 16.71 10.76 -6.28
C LEU A 403 15.73 11.80 -5.69
N SER A 404 16.22 12.95 -5.25
CA SER A 404 15.39 14.09 -4.81
C SER A 404 14.62 14.77 -5.95
N ARG A 405 14.92 14.45 -7.21
CA ARG A 405 14.32 15.04 -8.43
C ARG A 405 13.10 14.27 -8.95
N LEU A 406 12.41 13.50 -8.09
CA LEU A 406 11.32 12.58 -8.48
C LEU A 406 9.99 12.87 -7.74
N PRO A 407 9.50 14.12 -7.68
CA PRO A 407 8.35 14.49 -6.87
C PRO A 407 7.05 13.77 -7.26
N LEU A 408 6.79 13.49 -8.54
CA LEU A 408 5.58 12.79 -8.96
C LEU A 408 5.66 11.30 -8.64
N LEU A 409 6.79 10.64 -8.93
CA LEU A 409 6.99 9.25 -8.53
C LEU A 409 6.90 9.07 -7.01
N ASP A 410 7.42 10.03 -6.23
CA ASP A 410 7.29 10.04 -4.77
C ASP A 410 5.81 10.03 -4.33
N ARG A 411 4.98 10.87 -4.96
CA ARG A 411 3.54 10.94 -4.69
C ARG A 411 2.81 9.67 -5.12
N CYS A 412 3.19 9.07 -6.25
CA CYS A 412 2.65 7.79 -6.70
C CYS A 412 2.97 6.67 -5.69
N ILE A 413 4.23 6.57 -5.22
CA ILE A 413 4.63 5.60 -4.20
C ILE A 413 3.85 5.85 -2.89
N THR A 414 3.74 7.10 -2.44
CA THR A 414 2.96 7.44 -1.24
C THR A 414 1.49 7.02 -1.36
N GLU A 415 0.86 7.29 -2.51
CA GLU A 415 -0.52 6.88 -2.75
C GLU A 415 -0.67 5.36 -2.84
N THR A 416 0.30 4.65 -3.43
CA THR A 416 0.32 3.18 -3.42
C THR A 416 0.44 2.64 -2.00
N LEU A 417 1.33 3.20 -1.16
CA LEU A 417 1.48 2.78 0.24
C LEU A 417 0.22 3.05 1.08
N ARG A 418 -0.60 4.03 0.70
CA ARG A 418 -1.90 4.33 1.31
C ARG A 418 -2.97 3.35 0.85
N LEU A 419 -3.16 3.24 -0.46
CA LEU A 419 -4.25 2.45 -1.03
C LEU A 419 -3.95 0.95 -0.90
N TRP A 420 -2.72 0.53 -1.18
CA TRP A 420 -2.27 -0.85 -1.18
C TRP A 420 -1.18 -1.09 -0.11
N PRO A 421 -1.51 -0.92 1.19
CA PRO A 421 -0.50 -1.03 2.24
C PRO A 421 0.05 -2.45 2.31
N ALA A 422 1.35 -2.61 2.04
CA ALA A 422 2.01 -3.91 2.12
C ALA A 422 1.79 -4.58 3.48
N VAL A 423 1.73 -3.79 4.56
CA VAL A 423 1.43 -4.26 5.93
C VAL A 423 0.06 -3.72 6.38
N ALA A 424 -1.02 -4.26 5.80
CA ALA A 424 -2.38 -3.74 6.01
C ALA A 424 -2.89 -3.92 7.45
N ASN A 425 -2.55 -5.04 8.11
CA ASN A 425 -2.81 -5.24 9.54
C ASN A 425 -2.02 -4.29 10.46
N GLY A 426 -0.99 -3.61 9.94
CA GLY A 426 -0.17 -2.67 10.68
C GLY A 426 0.65 -3.34 11.79
N THR A 427 0.55 -2.85 13.03
CA THR A 427 1.45 -3.29 14.11
C THR A 427 0.75 -3.75 15.37
N PHE A 428 1.31 -4.81 15.96
CA PHE A 428 0.82 -5.41 17.19
C PHE A 428 1.63 -4.94 18.39
N ARG A 429 0.95 -4.74 19.52
CA ARG A 429 1.51 -4.21 20.77
C ARG A 429 0.91 -4.91 21.97
N ARG A 430 1.68 -4.92 23.05
CA ARG A 430 1.20 -5.17 24.41
C ARG A 430 1.35 -3.89 25.22
N LEU A 431 0.28 -3.43 25.86
CA LEU A 431 0.34 -2.20 26.66
C LEU A 431 1.30 -2.36 27.85
N GLN A 432 2.26 -1.45 27.97
CA GLN A 432 3.27 -1.47 29.05
C GLN A 432 2.73 -0.93 30.38
N PHE A 433 1.71 -0.08 30.31
CA PHE A 433 0.97 0.53 31.40
C PHE A 433 -0.48 0.72 30.94
N GLY A 434 -1.40 0.98 31.87
CA GLY A 434 -2.80 1.25 31.51
C GLY A 434 -2.93 2.58 30.75
N ASP A 435 -3.84 2.63 29.80
CA ASP A 435 -4.04 3.79 28.91
C ASP A 435 -5.52 3.89 28.50
N THR A 436 -5.92 4.90 27.73
CA THR A 436 -7.29 5.03 27.19
C THR A 436 -7.30 4.94 25.68
N VAL A 437 -8.46 4.64 25.10
CA VAL A 437 -8.77 4.77 23.66
C VAL A 437 -10.17 5.33 23.52
N LYS A 438 -10.49 5.89 22.34
CA LYS A 438 -11.85 6.31 22.04
C LYS A 438 -12.75 5.09 21.85
N GLY A 439 -13.86 5.04 22.60
CA GLY A 439 -14.91 4.03 22.52
C GLY A 439 -15.93 4.30 21.41
N ALA A 440 -17.06 3.60 21.45
CA ALA A 440 -18.10 3.67 20.41
C ALA A 440 -18.61 5.11 20.17
N ASP A 441 -18.87 5.86 21.25
CA ASP A 441 -19.40 7.23 21.20
C ASP A 441 -18.29 8.31 21.17
N GLY A 442 -17.04 7.91 20.97
CA GLY A 442 -15.87 8.81 21.01
C GLY A 442 -15.38 9.18 22.42
N GLY A 443 -16.11 8.80 23.48
CA GLY A 443 -15.65 8.92 24.86
C GLY A 443 -14.47 8.00 25.19
N GLU A 444 -13.75 8.29 26.27
CA GLU A 444 -12.57 7.49 26.65
C GLU A 444 -12.95 6.16 27.30
N VAL A 445 -12.30 5.08 26.86
CA VAL A 445 -12.39 3.74 27.44
C VAL A 445 -11.01 3.33 27.94
N TYR A 446 -10.94 2.94 29.21
CA TYR A 446 -9.69 2.50 29.82
C TYR A 446 -9.29 1.08 29.39
N LEU A 447 -8.04 0.93 28.99
CA LEU A 447 -7.36 -0.31 28.64
C LEU A 447 -6.34 -0.65 29.74
N PRO A 448 -6.48 -1.81 30.42
CA PRO A 448 -5.50 -2.24 31.41
C PRO A 448 -4.10 -2.48 30.84
N LYS A 449 -3.09 -2.42 31.71
CA LYS A 449 -1.73 -2.89 31.38
C LYS A 449 -1.79 -4.33 30.89
N GLY A 450 -1.06 -4.62 29.81
CA GLY A 450 -0.96 -5.96 29.26
C GLY A 450 -2.00 -6.29 28.18
N THR A 451 -2.96 -5.39 27.91
CA THR A 451 -3.90 -5.50 26.80
C THR A 451 -3.18 -5.65 25.47
N LEU A 452 -3.70 -6.53 24.62
CA LEU A 452 -3.22 -6.74 23.26
C LEU A 452 -3.88 -5.73 22.33
N VAL A 453 -3.06 -4.98 21.60
CA VAL A 453 -3.50 -3.95 20.68
C VAL A 453 -3.00 -4.25 19.27
N ASN A 454 -3.85 -4.04 18.28
CA ASN A 454 -3.49 -4.09 16.86
C ASN A 454 -3.81 -2.76 16.19
N ILE A 455 -2.77 -2.04 15.76
CA ILE A 455 -2.88 -0.76 15.09
C ILE A 455 -2.96 -1.02 13.60
N VAL A 456 -4.18 -0.94 13.03
CA VAL A 456 -4.46 -1.33 11.65
C VAL A 456 -4.17 -0.19 10.68
N ASN A 457 -3.60 -0.48 9.51
CA ASN A 457 -3.38 0.50 8.44
C ASN A 457 -4.57 0.53 7.47
N TRP A 458 -5.09 -0.64 7.08
CA TRP A 458 -6.15 -0.80 6.07
C TRP A 458 -7.31 0.18 6.25
N SER A 459 -8.00 0.10 7.39
CA SER A 459 -9.17 0.94 7.66
C SER A 459 -8.84 2.42 7.73
N ARG A 460 -7.68 2.79 8.30
CA ARG A 460 -7.25 4.20 8.42
C ARG A 460 -6.88 4.82 7.08
N HIS A 461 -6.16 4.08 6.25
CA HIS A 461 -5.64 4.58 4.98
C HIS A 461 -6.72 4.67 3.91
N ARG A 462 -7.82 3.92 4.06
CA ARG A 462 -8.99 3.93 3.18
C ARG A 462 -10.23 4.63 3.77
N ASN A 463 -10.12 5.30 4.91
CA ASN A 463 -11.27 5.96 5.53
C ASN A 463 -11.70 7.21 4.74
N PRO A 464 -12.93 7.27 4.18
CA PRO A 464 -13.41 8.43 3.43
C PRO A 464 -13.64 9.68 4.30
N GLU A 465 -13.85 9.52 5.61
CA GLU A 465 -13.93 10.65 6.55
C GLU A 465 -12.57 11.35 6.74
N ILE A 466 -11.48 10.62 6.50
CA ILE A 466 -10.10 11.09 6.70
C ILE A 466 -9.47 11.51 5.36
N TRP A 467 -9.69 10.74 4.31
CA TRP A 467 -9.03 10.90 3.00
C TRP A 467 -9.91 11.56 1.94
N GLY A 468 -11.19 11.79 2.24
CA GLY A 468 -12.17 12.31 1.30
C GLY A 468 -12.96 11.21 0.59
N GLN A 469 -13.97 11.59 -0.19
CA GLN A 469 -14.83 10.63 -0.91
C GLN A 469 -14.08 9.84 -1.98
N ASP A 470 -12.92 10.31 -2.43
CA ASP A 470 -12.02 9.65 -3.37
C ASP A 470 -10.99 8.73 -2.65
N ALA A 471 -11.26 8.31 -1.40
CA ALA A 471 -10.34 7.46 -0.63
C ALA A 471 -10.03 6.11 -1.28
N GLU A 472 -10.94 5.60 -2.12
CA GLU A 472 -10.75 4.35 -2.85
C GLU A 472 -10.07 4.55 -4.22
N ASP A 473 -9.89 5.80 -4.64
CA ASP A 473 -9.27 6.15 -5.92
C ASP A 473 -7.75 6.33 -5.77
N PHE A 474 -7.00 5.88 -6.76
CA PHE A 474 -5.57 6.16 -6.85
C PHE A 474 -5.35 7.61 -7.35
N ASN A 475 -5.07 8.52 -6.41
CA ASN A 475 -4.91 9.94 -6.69
C ASN A 475 -3.56 10.45 -6.15
N PRO A 476 -2.47 10.43 -6.95
CA PRO A 476 -1.18 10.99 -6.52
C PRO A 476 -1.26 12.51 -6.34
N TYR A 477 -2.28 13.18 -6.90
CA TYR A 477 -2.45 14.62 -6.81
C TYR A 477 -3.20 15.09 -5.55
N ARG A 478 -3.58 14.18 -4.64
CA ARG A 478 -4.23 14.57 -3.38
C ARG A 478 -3.30 15.41 -2.49
N ASN A 479 -3.91 16.16 -1.57
CA ASN A 479 -3.21 17.05 -0.67
C ASN A 479 -2.55 16.25 0.47
N PHE A 480 -1.35 15.74 0.20
CA PHE A 480 -0.52 15.10 1.21
C PHE A 480 0.06 16.14 2.17
N GLU A 481 0.14 15.79 3.44
CA GLU A 481 0.93 16.58 4.39
C GLU A 481 2.42 16.41 4.06
N ALA A 482 3.22 17.44 4.31
CA ALA A 482 4.65 17.36 4.05
C ALA A 482 5.33 16.20 4.81
N SER A 483 4.82 15.85 6.00
CA SER A 483 5.29 14.71 6.80
C SER A 483 4.90 13.35 6.25
N GLU A 484 3.98 13.27 5.27
CA GLU A 484 3.56 12.01 4.64
C GLU A 484 4.40 11.65 3.42
N LEU A 485 5.13 12.62 2.87
CA LEU A 485 6.01 12.41 1.72
C LEU A 485 7.40 11.97 2.17
N ALA A 486 8.02 11.09 1.39
CA ALA A 486 9.39 10.68 1.62
C ALA A 486 10.36 11.79 1.19
N HIS A 487 11.51 11.91 1.87
CA HIS A 487 12.54 12.91 1.56
C HIS A 487 13.80 12.26 1.00
N VAL A 488 13.68 11.45 -0.06
CA VAL A 488 14.79 10.64 -0.59
C VAL A 488 15.82 11.51 -1.29
N GLY A 489 17.10 11.10 -1.22
CA GLY A 489 18.20 11.84 -1.86
C GLY A 489 18.57 13.15 -1.18
N CYS A 490 18.12 13.40 0.05
CA CYS A 490 18.48 14.60 0.79
C CYS A 490 18.76 14.31 2.28
N PRO A 491 19.30 15.27 3.04
CA PRO A 491 19.57 15.09 4.48
C PRO A 491 18.33 14.71 5.31
N MET A 492 17.14 15.09 4.84
CA MET A 492 15.86 14.76 5.49
C MET A 492 15.39 13.32 5.22
N ALA A 493 16.10 12.52 4.41
CA ALA A 493 15.76 11.12 4.11
C ALA A 493 15.61 10.25 5.36
N ALA A 494 16.26 10.64 6.47
CA ALA A 494 16.11 9.94 7.75
C ALA A 494 14.75 10.19 8.44
N VAL A 495 13.94 11.15 8.00
CA VAL A 495 12.60 11.37 8.55
C VAL A 495 11.65 10.28 8.08
N ASN A 496 10.87 9.72 9.02
CA ASN A 496 9.87 8.71 8.70
C ASN A 496 8.61 9.36 8.11
N PRO A 497 8.17 9.00 6.89
CA PRO A 497 6.93 9.53 6.33
C PRO A 497 5.72 8.98 7.10
N GLN A 498 5.04 9.85 7.82
CA GLN A 498 3.92 9.52 8.70
C GLN A 498 3.10 10.76 9.11
N SER A 499 1.84 10.52 9.46
CA SER A 499 0.89 11.42 10.13
C SER A 499 -0.05 10.55 11.00
N PRO A 500 -0.96 11.12 11.82
CA PRO A 500 -1.95 10.30 12.54
C PRO A 500 -2.79 9.41 11.61
N ARG A 501 -3.08 9.89 10.40
CA ARG A 501 -3.86 9.18 9.39
C ARG A 501 -3.04 8.26 8.47
N PHE A 502 -1.72 8.44 8.40
CA PHE A 502 -0.85 7.72 7.47
C PHE A 502 0.40 7.17 8.17
N SER A 503 0.61 5.86 8.12
CA SER A 503 1.75 5.22 8.82
C SER A 503 2.22 3.93 8.13
N PRO A 504 2.56 3.96 6.83
CA PRO A 504 2.94 2.75 6.09
C PRO A 504 4.20 2.08 6.64
N PHE A 505 5.09 2.85 7.26
CA PHE A 505 6.30 2.36 7.93
C PHE A 505 6.18 2.33 9.46
N ALA A 506 4.94 2.33 9.97
CA ALA A 506 4.60 2.51 11.39
C ALA A 506 5.16 3.80 12.01
N HIS A 507 4.91 4.03 13.30
CA HIS A 507 5.49 5.17 14.02
C HIS A 507 6.79 4.82 14.73
N ALA A 508 7.65 5.84 14.89
CA ALA A 508 8.79 5.77 15.79
C ALA A 508 8.33 5.45 17.22
N PRO A 509 9.13 4.72 18.02
CA PRO A 509 10.51 4.32 17.74
C PRO A 509 10.62 2.92 17.09
N ARG A 510 9.52 2.17 16.99
CA ARG A 510 9.44 0.86 16.31
C ARG A 510 9.07 0.97 14.82
N SER A 511 9.41 2.10 14.19
CA SER A 511 9.22 2.32 12.73
C SER A 511 10.07 1.34 11.91
N CYS A 512 9.69 1.10 10.65
CA CYS A 512 10.42 0.23 9.74
C CYS A 512 11.93 0.56 9.71
N LEU A 513 12.75 -0.48 9.86
CA LEU A 513 14.21 -0.38 9.81
C LEU A 513 14.69 -0.10 8.38
N GLY A 514 14.14 -0.85 7.42
CA GLY A 514 14.52 -0.80 6.02
C GLY A 514 13.89 0.31 5.19
N ARG A 515 13.12 1.25 5.79
CA ARG A 515 12.33 2.23 5.01
C ARG A 515 13.17 3.01 4.00
N ASN A 516 14.39 3.42 4.38
CA ASN A 516 15.24 4.23 3.52
C ASN A 516 15.77 3.41 2.35
N PHE A 517 16.06 2.13 2.60
CA PHE A 517 16.48 1.19 1.55
C PHE A 517 15.32 0.92 0.60
N ALA A 518 14.13 0.58 1.11
CA ALA A 518 12.94 0.35 0.29
C ALA A 518 12.61 1.57 -0.59
N GLN A 519 12.66 2.78 -0.02
CA GLN A 519 12.42 4.01 -0.77
C GLN A 519 13.47 4.23 -1.88
N MET A 520 14.76 4.00 -1.60
CA MET A 520 15.81 4.07 -2.62
C MET A 520 15.60 3.01 -3.72
N GLU A 521 15.41 1.76 -3.31
CA GLU A 521 15.22 0.57 -4.15
C GLU A 521 14.05 0.72 -5.12
N MET A 522 12.87 1.13 -4.62
CA MET A 522 11.69 1.36 -5.45
C MET A 522 11.98 2.37 -6.56
N ARG A 523 12.69 3.47 -6.25
CA ARG A 523 13.00 4.50 -7.25
C ARG A 523 13.95 3.98 -8.31
N VAL A 524 15.05 3.34 -7.92
CA VAL A 524 16.04 2.87 -8.91
C VAL A 524 15.48 1.81 -9.85
N ILE A 525 14.64 0.90 -9.35
CA ILE A 525 13.97 -0.11 -10.19
C ILE A 525 12.95 0.56 -11.09
N MET A 526 12.04 1.36 -10.54
CA MET A 526 10.94 1.97 -11.30
C MET A 526 11.44 2.96 -12.35
N LEU A 527 12.52 3.70 -12.10
CA LEU A 527 13.17 4.56 -13.09
C LEU A 527 13.59 3.80 -14.34
N ASN A 528 14.23 2.64 -14.17
CA ASN A 528 14.73 1.86 -15.31
C ASN A 528 13.59 1.17 -16.08
N LEU A 529 12.55 0.72 -15.36
CA LEU A 529 11.38 0.10 -15.96
C LEU A 529 10.53 1.12 -16.74
N LEU A 530 10.15 2.24 -16.12
CA LEU A 530 9.28 3.25 -16.73
C LEU A 530 9.96 4.00 -17.87
N ARG A 531 11.30 4.14 -17.85
CA ARG A 531 12.06 4.66 -18.98
C ARG A 531 11.96 3.77 -20.22
N SER A 532 11.88 2.46 -20.03
CA SER A 532 12.05 1.48 -21.12
C SER A 532 10.73 0.89 -21.60
N PHE A 533 9.68 0.94 -20.79
CA PHE A 533 8.41 0.27 -21.04
C PHE A 533 7.21 1.15 -20.72
N SER A 534 6.14 0.92 -21.48
CA SER A 534 4.78 1.28 -21.08
C SER A 534 4.02 0.00 -20.72
N PHE A 535 3.30 0.03 -19.60
CA PHE A 535 2.63 -1.12 -19.03
C PHE A 535 1.12 -1.03 -19.26
N SER A 536 0.54 -2.17 -19.64
CA SER A 536 -0.90 -2.41 -19.73
C SER A 536 -1.24 -3.71 -19.00
N LEU A 537 -2.47 -3.81 -18.50
CA LEU A 537 -2.95 -5.04 -17.89
C LEU A 537 -3.17 -6.13 -18.96
N ALA A 538 -2.83 -7.37 -18.63
CA ALA A 538 -3.11 -8.55 -19.45
C ALA A 538 -4.45 -9.19 -19.04
N PRO A 539 -5.13 -9.96 -19.92
CA PRO A 539 -6.34 -10.70 -19.54
C PRO A 539 -6.16 -11.60 -18.31
N PRO A 540 -7.18 -11.71 -17.42
CA PRO A 540 -8.48 -11.05 -17.49
C PRO A 540 -8.48 -9.61 -16.93
N TYR A 541 -7.34 -9.08 -16.51
CA TYR A 541 -7.25 -7.80 -15.82
C TYR A 541 -7.43 -6.59 -16.75
N ASP A 542 -7.23 -6.74 -18.05
CA ASP A 542 -7.56 -5.72 -19.05
C ASP A 542 -9.06 -5.37 -19.04
N ALA A 543 -9.94 -6.31 -18.66
CA ALA A 543 -11.36 -6.03 -18.48
C ALA A 543 -11.63 -4.97 -17.39
N LEU A 544 -10.68 -4.72 -16.47
CA LEU A 544 -10.77 -3.63 -15.47
C LEU A 544 -10.81 -2.24 -16.10
N TYR A 545 -10.33 -2.05 -17.33
CA TYR A 545 -10.47 -0.78 -18.05
C TYR A 545 -11.92 -0.44 -18.38
N SER A 546 -12.83 -1.43 -18.38
CA SER A 546 -14.21 -1.30 -18.83
C SER A 546 -15.26 -1.29 -17.71
N SER A 547 -14.83 -1.28 -16.44
CA SER A 547 -15.69 -1.41 -15.23
C SER A 547 -16.57 -2.67 -15.16
N LYS A 548 -16.36 -3.66 -16.03
CA LYS A 548 -17.11 -4.92 -16.07
C LYS A 548 -16.19 -6.11 -15.83
N ILE A 549 -15.97 -6.48 -14.57
CA ILE A 549 -15.54 -7.84 -14.23
C ILE A 549 -16.60 -8.46 -13.33
N SER A 550 -17.12 -9.61 -13.77
CA SER A 550 -17.87 -10.54 -12.93
C SER A 550 -16.89 -11.28 -12.01
N THR A 551 -17.25 -11.44 -10.74
CA THR A 551 -16.44 -12.09 -9.68
C THR A 551 -16.00 -13.53 -10.00
N THR A 552 -16.56 -14.15 -11.03
CA THR A 552 -16.29 -15.52 -11.48
C THR A 552 -15.03 -15.70 -12.33
N GLU A 553 -14.44 -14.64 -12.91
CA GLU A 553 -13.24 -14.75 -13.78
C GLU A 553 -11.90 -14.55 -13.05
N LEU A 554 -11.92 -14.37 -11.72
CA LEU A 554 -10.75 -14.07 -10.89
C LEU A 554 -10.04 -15.34 -10.32
N SER A 555 -10.39 -16.54 -10.77
CA SER A 555 -9.82 -17.81 -10.26
C SER A 555 -8.39 -18.11 -10.73
N THR A 556 -7.78 -17.22 -11.50
CA THR A 556 -6.40 -17.34 -12.01
C THR A 556 -5.52 -16.21 -11.48
N PHE A 557 -5.86 -15.63 -10.32
CA PHE A 557 -5.10 -14.54 -9.72
C PHE A 557 -3.88 -15.02 -8.94
N HIS A 558 -2.70 -14.55 -9.36
CA HIS A 558 -1.41 -15.00 -8.83
C HIS A 558 -0.74 -13.98 -7.88
N GLY A 559 -1.26 -12.75 -7.75
CA GLY A 559 -0.71 -11.70 -6.89
C GLY A 559 -1.04 -11.89 -5.41
N VAL A 560 -0.84 -13.10 -4.89
CA VAL A 560 -1.28 -13.47 -3.55
C VAL A 560 -0.25 -13.09 -2.51
N ASN A 561 -0.52 -12.00 -1.80
CA ASN A 561 0.15 -11.71 -0.54
C ASN A 561 -0.43 -12.62 0.56
N ARG A 562 0.28 -13.71 0.93
CA ARG A 562 -0.16 -14.62 2.01
C ARG A 562 0.42 -14.32 3.38
N PHE A 563 1.43 -13.45 3.49
CA PHE A 563 2.14 -13.26 4.76
C PHE A 563 2.39 -11.81 5.18
N THR A 564 2.64 -10.86 4.27
CA THR A 564 2.75 -9.44 4.66
C THR A 564 1.42 -8.83 5.14
N MET A 565 0.38 -9.66 5.37
CA MET A 565 -0.88 -9.27 5.97
C MET A 565 -1.67 -8.28 5.10
N GLY A 566 -1.30 -8.13 3.83
CA GLY A 566 -2.14 -7.53 2.81
C GLY A 566 -3.27 -8.48 2.48
N PRO A 567 -4.47 -7.96 2.14
CA PRO A 567 -5.57 -8.81 1.75
C PRO A 567 -5.23 -9.67 0.52
N LEU A 568 -5.80 -10.87 0.49
CA LEU A 568 -5.94 -11.73 -0.68
C LEU A 568 -6.92 -11.04 -1.66
N ASP A 569 -6.52 -9.89 -2.21
CA ASP A 569 -7.48 -8.87 -2.66
C ASP A 569 -8.11 -9.14 -4.03
N MET A 570 -7.86 -10.29 -4.63
CA MET A 570 -8.29 -10.58 -5.99
C MET A 570 -8.73 -12.03 -6.21
N GLU A 571 -8.92 -12.85 -5.17
CA GLU A 571 -9.65 -14.12 -5.32
C GLU A 571 -11.03 -14.09 -4.65
N ARG A 572 -12.04 -14.45 -5.45
CA ARG A 572 -13.41 -14.90 -5.09
C ARG A 572 -14.16 -14.00 -4.08
N GLN A 573 -15.13 -13.23 -4.62
CA GLN A 573 -16.25 -12.54 -3.94
C GLN A 573 -16.14 -11.02 -3.69
N GLY A 574 -15.10 -10.32 -4.13
CA GLY A 574 -14.96 -8.89 -3.79
C GLY A 574 -15.48 -7.90 -4.83
N TRP A 575 -15.09 -8.04 -6.10
CA TRP A 575 -15.23 -6.93 -7.06
C TRP A 575 -16.68 -6.61 -7.47
N GLY A 576 -17.59 -7.59 -7.46
CA GLY A 576 -19.02 -7.41 -7.81
C GLY A 576 -19.91 -7.02 -6.63
N GLU A 577 -19.43 -7.17 -5.40
CA GLU A 577 -20.08 -6.70 -4.16
C GLU A 577 -19.33 -5.51 -3.54
N ARG A 578 -18.42 -4.86 -4.28
CA ARG A 578 -17.78 -3.59 -3.90
C ARG A 578 -18.87 -2.52 -3.71
N PHE A 579 -19.41 -2.46 -2.49
CA PHE A 579 -20.32 -1.46 -1.97
C PHE A 579 -21.42 -1.02 -2.96
N VAL A 580 -22.42 -1.88 -3.16
CA VAL A 580 -23.72 -1.51 -3.76
C VAL A 580 -24.52 -0.54 -2.85
N SER A 581 -23.92 0.02 -1.79
CA SER A 581 -24.44 1.17 -1.06
C SER A 581 -23.43 2.32 -1.05
N GLY A 582 -23.15 2.92 -2.20
CA GLY A 582 -22.54 4.25 -2.21
C GLY A 582 -22.10 4.83 -3.55
N SER A 583 -21.61 4.02 -4.48
CA SER A 583 -21.10 4.49 -5.78
C SER A 583 -22.22 4.62 -6.82
N SER A 584 -23.10 5.60 -6.62
CA SER A 584 -23.94 6.10 -7.71
C SER A 584 -23.05 6.73 -8.80
N ALA A 585 -23.50 6.72 -10.06
CA ALA A 585 -22.84 7.40 -11.19
C ALA A 585 -22.50 8.89 -10.92
N HIS A 586 -23.12 9.48 -9.88
CA HIS A 586 -22.80 10.79 -9.34
C HIS A 586 -21.37 10.89 -8.75
N GLY A 587 -20.81 9.83 -8.16
CA GLY A 587 -19.47 9.84 -7.57
C GLY A 587 -18.35 9.97 -8.60
N HIS A 588 -18.48 9.26 -9.74
CA HIS A 588 -17.53 9.35 -10.85
C HIS A 588 -17.59 10.72 -11.54
N ALA A 589 -18.79 11.26 -11.75
CA ALA A 589 -18.97 12.60 -12.30
C ALA A 589 -18.42 13.69 -11.35
N CYS A 590 -18.61 13.54 -10.04
CA CYS A 590 -18.08 14.47 -9.04
C CYS A 590 -16.55 14.39 -8.92
N PHE A 591 -15.95 13.20 -9.03
CA PHE A 591 -14.50 12.98 -9.10
C PHE A 591 -13.88 13.65 -10.33
N LEU A 592 -14.43 13.43 -11.52
CA LEU A 592 -13.96 14.07 -12.76
C LEU A 592 -14.10 15.60 -12.69
N ALA A 593 -15.23 16.11 -12.18
CA ALA A 593 -15.43 17.55 -11.98
C ALA A 593 -14.45 18.14 -10.95
N ALA A 594 -14.12 17.42 -9.87
CA ALA A 594 -13.11 17.85 -8.90
C ALA A 594 -11.70 17.82 -9.48
N MET A 595 -11.37 16.83 -10.32
CA MET A 595 -10.10 16.71 -11.02
C MET A 595 -9.90 17.87 -12.01
N GLY A 596 -10.93 18.19 -12.81
CA GLY A 596 -10.90 19.34 -13.73
C GLY A 596 -10.66 20.69 -13.04
N LYS A 597 -11.14 20.85 -11.80
CA LYS A 597 -10.89 22.04 -10.98
C LYS A 597 -9.47 22.12 -10.40
N ARG A 598 -8.72 21.01 -10.34
CA ARG A 598 -7.38 20.93 -9.73
C ARG A 598 -6.23 20.94 -10.75
N LEU A 599 -6.53 20.83 -12.04
CA LEU A 599 -5.52 20.99 -13.10
C LEU A 599 -5.06 22.46 -13.19
N ASP A 600 -3.76 22.67 -13.31
CA ASP A 600 -3.20 24.01 -13.51
C ASP A 600 -3.53 24.54 -14.93
N PHE A 601 -3.55 25.86 -15.09
CA PHE A 601 -3.99 26.52 -16.32
C PHE A 601 -3.16 26.20 -17.57
N TYR A 602 -1.88 25.84 -17.42
CA TYR A 602 -1.05 25.45 -18.56
C TYR A 602 -1.42 24.04 -19.03
N THR A 603 -1.63 23.12 -18.07
CA THR A 603 -2.13 21.76 -18.36
C THR A 603 -3.54 21.78 -18.93
N VAL A 604 -4.43 22.65 -18.44
CA VAL A 604 -5.80 22.79 -18.97
C VAL A 604 -5.82 23.19 -20.45
N LEU A 605 -4.86 24.02 -20.88
CA LEU A 605 -4.74 24.45 -22.27
C LEU A 605 -3.78 23.56 -23.09
N GLU A 606 -3.13 22.57 -22.48
CA GLU A 606 -2.12 21.71 -23.11
C GLU A 606 -0.98 22.53 -23.76
N ILE A 607 -0.47 23.52 -23.03
CA ILE A 607 0.61 24.42 -23.47
C ILE A 607 1.74 24.51 -22.44
N SER A 608 2.93 24.91 -22.89
CA SER A 608 4.08 25.17 -22.01
C SER A 608 4.01 26.57 -21.39
N LYS A 609 4.79 26.81 -20.32
CA LYS A 609 4.84 28.09 -19.58
C LYS A 609 5.46 29.24 -20.36
N ASP A 610 6.23 28.93 -21.39
CA ASP A 610 6.85 29.87 -22.33
C ASP A 610 5.99 30.15 -23.58
N ALA A 611 4.76 29.61 -23.63
CA ALA A 611 3.85 29.81 -24.76
C ALA A 611 3.54 31.31 -24.97
N SER A 612 3.61 31.72 -26.24
CA SER A 612 3.22 33.06 -26.66
C SER A 612 1.72 33.30 -26.49
N VAL A 613 1.31 34.56 -26.39
CA VAL A 613 -0.12 34.95 -26.30
C VAL A 613 -0.93 34.41 -27.48
N GLU A 614 -0.32 34.30 -28.66
CA GLU A 614 -0.97 33.73 -29.85
C GLU A 614 -1.18 32.20 -29.74
N GLU A 615 -0.23 31.49 -29.13
CA GLU A 615 -0.35 30.05 -28.85
C GLU A 615 -1.39 29.77 -27.76
N ILE A 616 -1.41 30.56 -26.68
CA ILE A 616 -2.44 30.51 -25.63
C ILE A 616 -3.84 30.67 -26.24
N ARG A 617 -3.99 31.61 -27.18
CA ARG A 617 -5.25 31.86 -27.88
C ARG A 617 -5.67 30.69 -28.78
N LYS A 618 -4.75 30.12 -29.57
CA LYS A 618 -5.04 28.95 -30.41
C LYS A 618 -5.39 27.72 -29.56
N ALA A 619 -4.70 27.54 -28.44
CA ALA A 619 -4.97 26.48 -27.48
C ALA A 619 -6.36 26.62 -26.83
N TYR A 620 -6.72 27.83 -26.40
CA TYR A 620 -8.06 28.12 -25.88
C TYR A 620 -9.17 27.73 -26.86
N LEU A 621 -9.07 28.11 -28.14
CA LEU A 621 -10.07 27.79 -29.15
C LEU A 621 -10.23 26.27 -29.36
N ARG A 622 -9.11 25.54 -29.40
CA ARG A 622 -9.12 24.07 -29.52
C ARG A 622 -9.75 23.41 -28.29
N ALA A 623 -9.32 23.82 -27.09
CA ALA A 623 -9.80 23.26 -25.83
C ALA A 623 -11.28 23.59 -25.59
N ALA A 624 -11.74 24.80 -25.90
CA ALA A 624 -13.13 25.19 -25.78
C ALA A 624 -14.03 24.39 -26.73
N LEU A 625 -13.59 24.13 -27.96
CA LEU A 625 -14.32 23.28 -28.89
C LEU A 625 -14.35 21.80 -28.47
N ARG A 626 -13.27 21.30 -27.86
CA ARG A 626 -13.18 19.92 -27.34
C ARG A 626 -14.13 19.70 -26.17
N TRP A 627 -14.12 20.60 -25.21
CA TRP A 627 -14.89 20.49 -23.97
C TRP A 627 -16.28 21.13 -24.05
N HIS A 628 -16.77 21.43 -25.25
CA HIS A 628 -18.09 22.02 -25.40
C HIS A 628 -19.20 21.07 -24.87
N PRO A 629 -20.11 21.50 -23.97
CA PRO A 629 -21.12 20.62 -23.37
C PRO A 629 -22.00 19.90 -24.40
N ASP A 630 -22.36 20.57 -25.50
CA ASP A 630 -23.18 19.98 -26.57
C ASP A 630 -22.45 18.91 -27.39
N LYS A 631 -21.11 18.85 -27.34
CA LYS A 631 -20.31 17.81 -28.01
C LYS A 631 -20.00 16.62 -27.09
N ASN A 632 -20.28 16.75 -25.80
CA ASN A 632 -20.00 15.73 -24.78
C ASN A 632 -21.28 15.41 -23.99
N PRO A 633 -22.34 14.88 -24.63
CA PRO A 633 -23.64 14.68 -23.99
C PRO A 633 -23.63 13.60 -22.89
N GLU A 634 -22.69 12.65 -22.94
CA GLU A 634 -22.55 11.57 -21.96
C GLU A 634 -21.80 12.01 -20.68
N GLU A 635 -21.01 13.09 -20.75
CA GLU A 635 -20.19 13.63 -19.64
C GLU A 635 -20.43 15.14 -19.45
N LYS A 636 -21.69 15.57 -19.54
CA LYS A 636 -22.06 16.99 -19.62
C LYS A 636 -21.51 17.84 -18.47
N ASP A 637 -21.59 17.36 -17.24
CA ASP A 637 -21.14 18.11 -16.05
C ASP A 637 -19.61 18.28 -15.99
N PHE A 638 -18.87 17.26 -16.43
CA PHE A 638 -17.41 17.33 -16.54
C PHE A 638 -16.97 18.24 -17.69
N ALA A 639 -17.63 18.11 -18.85
CA ALA A 639 -17.41 19.00 -19.99
C ALA A 639 -17.71 20.47 -19.62
N GLU A 640 -18.80 20.74 -18.90
CA GLU A 640 -19.10 22.09 -18.40
C GLU A 640 -18.03 22.61 -17.43
N THR A 641 -17.50 21.75 -16.55
CA THR A 641 -16.43 22.12 -15.62
C THR A 641 -15.12 22.42 -16.36
N MET A 642 -14.72 21.57 -17.29
CA MET A 642 -13.53 21.78 -18.12
C MET A 642 -13.69 22.99 -19.05
N PHE A 643 -14.87 23.22 -19.59
CA PHE A 643 -15.16 24.39 -20.43
C PHE A 643 -15.00 25.71 -19.65
N LYS A 644 -15.51 25.76 -18.40
CA LYS A 644 -15.29 26.90 -17.49
C LYS A 644 -13.80 27.05 -17.15
N ARG A 645 -13.11 25.94 -16.89
CA ARG A 645 -11.69 25.93 -16.54
C ARG A 645 -10.80 26.42 -17.68
N VAL A 646 -11.12 26.04 -18.92
CA VAL A 646 -10.44 26.52 -20.14
C VAL A 646 -10.59 28.02 -20.32
N ALA A 647 -11.78 28.57 -20.02
CA ALA A 647 -12.01 30.02 -20.05
C ALA A 647 -11.25 30.76 -18.94
N GLN A 648 -11.19 30.20 -17.73
CA GLN A 648 -10.38 30.71 -16.62
C GLN A 648 -8.89 30.74 -16.98
N ALA A 649 -8.37 29.62 -17.51
CA ALA A 649 -6.99 29.49 -17.93
C ALA A 649 -6.62 30.54 -18.97
N TYR A 650 -7.46 30.73 -20.00
CA TYR A 650 -7.22 31.75 -21.00
C TYR A 650 -7.21 33.16 -20.42
N LYS A 651 -8.16 33.52 -19.55
CA LYS A 651 -8.21 34.86 -18.92
C LYS A 651 -6.96 35.17 -18.10
N VAL A 652 -6.44 34.20 -17.38
CA VAL A 652 -5.26 34.38 -16.52
C VAL A 652 -3.98 34.39 -17.34
N LEU A 653 -3.83 33.46 -18.28
CA LEU A 653 -2.59 33.31 -19.04
C LEU A 653 -2.43 34.34 -20.16
N SER A 654 -3.52 34.94 -20.66
CA SER A 654 -3.46 35.99 -21.70
C SER A 654 -3.29 37.41 -21.15
N ASP A 655 -3.31 37.60 -19.83
CA ASP A 655 -3.08 38.89 -19.17
C ASP A 655 -1.75 38.86 -18.42
N ASP A 656 -0.82 39.75 -18.77
CA ASP A 656 0.55 39.75 -18.22
C ASP A 656 0.59 39.85 -16.69
N LEU A 657 -0.32 40.62 -16.08
CA LEU A 657 -0.36 40.83 -14.63
C LEU A 657 -0.94 39.59 -13.91
N LEU A 658 -2.04 39.03 -14.42
CA LEU A 658 -2.64 37.83 -13.86
C LEU A 658 -1.75 36.60 -14.07
N CYS A 659 -1.12 36.47 -15.24
CA CYS A 659 -0.17 35.42 -15.55
C CYS A 659 1.05 35.48 -14.64
N SER A 660 1.62 36.68 -14.42
CA SER A 660 2.73 36.87 -13.48
C SER A 660 2.36 36.48 -12.04
N ARG A 661 1.18 36.90 -11.56
CA ARG A 661 0.67 36.53 -10.23
C ARG A 661 0.43 35.02 -10.10
N TYR A 662 -0.16 34.42 -11.13
CA TYR A 662 -0.40 32.98 -11.20
C TYR A 662 0.89 32.17 -11.23
N ASN A 663 1.90 32.62 -11.98
CA ASN A 663 3.22 31.96 -12.04
C ASN A 663 3.96 32.03 -10.71
N THR A 664 3.72 33.08 -9.91
CA THR A 664 4.38 33.29 -8.62
C THR A 664 3.69 32.51 -7.49
N SER A 665 2.36 32.41 -7.48
CA SER A 665 1.62 31.92 -6.31
C SER A 665 0.41 31.03 -6.64
N GLY A 666 0.33 30.52 -7.87
CA GLY A 666 -0.81 29.75 -8.36
C GLY A 666 -2.11 30.54 -8.30
N GLU A 667 -3.24 29.84 -8.21
CA GLU A 667 -4.56 30.49 -8.13
C GLU A 667 -4.74 31.33 -6.87
N GLY A 668 -4.01 31.03 -5.79
CA GLY A 668 -4.02 31.82 -4.56
C GLY A 668 -3.55 33.27 -4.78
N GLY A 669 -2.75 33.52 -5.81
CA GLY A 669 -2.27 34.86 -6.19
C GLY A 669 -3.28 35.74 -6.94
N LEU A 670 -4.43 35.19 -7.36
CA LEU A 670 -5.43 35.90 -8.17
C LEU A 670 -6.46 36.67 -7.34
N GLY A 671 -6.58 36.36 -6.04
CA GLY A 671 -7.49 37.02 -5.09
C GLY A 671 -8.94 36.51 -5.16
N HIS A 672 -9.70 36.62 -4.07
CA HIS A 672 -11.10 36.19 -4.04
C HIS A 672 -11.98 37.03 -4.99
N GLY A 673 -12.83 36.37 -5.78
CA GLY A 673 -13.80 37.02 -6.68
C GLY A 673 -13.27 37.39 -8.07
N TRP A 674 -12.08 36.94 -8.46
CA TRP A 674 -11.49 37.22 -9.79
C TRP A 674 -12.26 36.57 -10.96
N TRP A 675 -13.08 35.55 -10.68
CA TRP A 675 -13.94 34.85 -11.62
C TRP A 675 -15.40 34.82 -11.09
N PRO A 676 -16.42 35.13 -11.92
CA PRO A 676 -17.81 35.01 -11.51
C PRO A 676 -18.30 33.55 -11.53
N ASP A 677 -18.95 33.10 -10.45
CA ASP A 677 -19.48 31.73 -10.34
C ASP A 677 -20.76 31.48 -11.18
N ASP A 678 -21.32 32.53 -11.80
CA ASP A 678 -22.54 32.47 -12.60
C ASP A 678 -22.25 32.01 -14.07
N PRO A 679 -22.88 30.91 -14.54
CA PRO A 679 -22.79 30.43 -15.92
C PRO A 679 -23.28 31.44 -16.98
N GLU A 680 -24.30 32.25 -16.68
CA GLU A 680 -24.82 33.25 -17.61
C GLU A 680 -23.85 34.42 -17.74
N ALA A 681 -23.35 34.95 -16.62
CA ALA A 681 -22.31 35.99 -16.62
C ALA A 681 -21.01 35.54 -17.31
N SER A 682 -20.62 34.27 -17.19
CA SER A 682 -19.43 33.71 -17.85
C SER A 682 -19.62 33.61 -19.38
N ARG A 683 -20.82 33.26 -19.84
CA ARG A 683 -21.20 33.23 -21.27
C ARG A 683 -21.29 34.63 -21.87
N ASP A 684 -21.92 35.56 -21.16
CA ASP A 684 -22.02 36.96 -21.59
C ASP A 684 -20.65 37.64 -21.62
N MET A 685 -19.75 37.33 -20.69
CA MET A 685 -18.38 37.86 -20.70
C MET A 685 -17.57 37.31 -21.88
N ALA A 686 -17.73 36.04 -22.24
CA ALA A 686 -17.14 35.46 -23.44
C ALA A 686 -17.71 36.08 -24.73
N TYR A 687 -19.03 36.32 -24.79
CA TYR A 687 -19.69 36.97 -25.93
C TYR A 687 -19.29 38.45 -26.09
N GLN A 688 -19.28 39.23 -25.01
CA GLN A 688 -18.87 40.63 -24.99
C GLN A 688 -17.41 40.81 -25.42
N PHE A 689 -16.53 39.89 -25.03
CA PHE A 689 -15.12 39.92 -25.41
C PHE A 689 -14.89 39.64 -26.91
N PHE A 690 -15.76 38.84 -27.54
CA PHE A 690 -15.71 38.58 -28.98
C PHE A 690 -16.16 39.77 -29.84
N ILE A 691 -17.00 40.67 -29.31
CA ILE A 691 -17.65 41.75 -30.08
C ILE A 691 -17.07 43.13 -29.75
N HIS A 692 -16.50 43.33 -28.55
CA HIS A 692 -16.08 44.66 -28.09
C HIS A 692 -14.62 44.71 -27.63
N ARG A 693 -13.67 44.51 -28.57
CA ARG A 693 -12.40 45.26 -28.53
C ARG A 693 -11.52 45.22 -29.80
N VAL A 694 -12.07 45.39 -31.01
CA VAL A 694 -11.27 45.91 -32.14
C VAL A 694 -12.17 46.69 -33.11
N PRO A 695 -12.04 48.02 -33.26
CA PRO A 695 -12.66 48.70 -34.38
C PRO A 695 -12.01 48.21 -35.68
N GLY A 696 -12.76 47.50 -36.51
CA GLY A 696 -12.38 47.22 -37.90
C GLY A 696 -11.65 45.89 -38.20
N LYS A 697 -11.55 44.92 -37.29
CA LYS A 697 -11.07 43.57 -37.63
C LYS A 697 -11.86 42.46 -36.93
N SER A 698 -12.42 41.54 -37.72
CA SER A 698 -12.94 40.24 -37.28
C SER A 698 -11.79 39.41 -36.70
N LEU A 699 -12.03 38.74 -35.56
CA LEU A 699 -11.05 37.91 -34.83
C LEU A 699 -10.85 36.50 -35.43
N ILE A 700 -11.51 36.20 -36.56
CA ILE A 700 -11.36 34.98 -37.35
C ILE A 700 -11.24 35.39 -38.82
N GLU A 701 -10.05 35.25 -39.41
CA GLU A 701 -9.92 35.32 -40.87
C GLU A 701 -10.81 34.25 -41.50
N GLY A 702 -11.78 34.67 -42.33
CA GLY A 702 -12.67 33.78 -43.07
C GLY A 702 -14.15 33.80 -42.68
N PHE A 703 -14.57 34.53 -41.63
CA PHE A 703 -15.99 34.63 -41.25
C PHE A 703 -16.47 36.09 -41.15
N SER A 704 -17.61 36.39 -41.79
CA SER A 704 -18.29 37.69 -41.70
C SER A 704 -19.11 37.80 -40.41
N GLU A 705 -19.37 39.03 -39.94
CA GLU A 705 -20.17 39.29 -38.74
C GLU A 705 -21.58 38.66 -38.83
N ALA A 706 -22.16 38.63 -40.03
CA ALA A 706 -23.43 37.96 -40.30
C ALA A 706 -23.35 36.44 -40.09
N LYS A 707 -22.26 35.81 -40.52
CA LYS A 707 -22.04 34.36 -40.38
C LYS A 707 -21.73 33.97 -38.94
N LEU A 708 -21.08 34.85 -38.17
CA LEU A 708 -20.89 34.66 -36.73
C LEU A 708 -22.22 34.73 -35.97
N ARG A 709 -23.12 35.67 -36.31
CA ARG A 709 -24.47 35.73 -35.72
C ARG A 709 -25.33 34.51 -36.04
N GLU A 710 -25.08 33.88 -37.19
CA GLU A 710 -25.78 32.66 -37.62
C GLU A 710 -25.27 31.41 -36.89
N ILE A 711 -23.96 31.29 -36.66
CA ILE A 711 -23.34 30.10 -36.04
C ILE A 711 -23.44 30.14 -34.51
N PHE A 712 -23.41 31.32 -33.88
CA PHE A 712 -23.37 31.47 -32.42
C PHE A 712 -24.54 30.80 -31.66
N PRO A 713 -25.81 30.88 -32.11
CA PRO A 713 -26.91 30.19 -31.45
C PRO A 713 -26.81 28.66 -31.51
N HIS A 714 -26.10 28.12 -32.51
CA HIS A 714 -25.83 26.69 -32.66
C HIS A 714 -24.61 26.24 -31.84
N LEU A 715 -23.76 27.17 -31.41
CA LEU A 715 -22.64 26.94 -30.51
C LEU A 715 -23.03 26.98 -29.04
N PHE A 716 -24.14 27.61 -28.62
CA PHE A 716 -24.43 27.82 -27.18
C PHE A 716 -25.86 27.45 -26.71
N GLY A 717 -26.70 26.90 -27.60
CA GLY A 717 -28.07 26.44 -27.29
C GLY A 717 -29.11 27.58 -27.22
N ARG A 718 -30.37 27.30 -27.61
CA ARG A 718 -31.46 28.29 -27.67
C ARG A 718 -32.05 28.60 -26.28
N GLY A 719 -31.99 29.86 -25.85
CA GLY A 719 -32.74 30.43 -24.72
C GLY A 719 -33.25 31.85 -25.03
N ARG A 720 -34.46 32.19 -24.56
CA ARG A 720 -35.29 33.34 -24.97
C ARG A 720 -34.62 34.72 -24.87
N VAL A 721 -34.81 35.53 -25.92
CA VAL A 721 -34.55 36.98 -25.93
C VAL A 721 -35.53 37.69 -24.98
N MET A 722 -35.02 38.31 -23.91
CA MET A 722 -35.77 39.25 -23.07
C MET A 722 -35.55 40.68 -23.58
N ASN A 723 -36.64 41.37 -23.90
CA ASN A 723 -36.65 42.77 -24.33
C ASN A 723 -36.16 43.71 -23.21
N LYS A 724 -35.30 44.66 -23.59
CA LYS A 724 -34.77 45.74 -22.73
C LYS A 724 -35.91 46.57 -22.13
N THR A 725 -35.93 46.69 -20.80
CA THR A 725 -36.56 47.82 -20.11
C THR A 725 -35.54 48.52 -19.21
N LYS A 726 -35.61 49.86 -19.20
CA LYS A 726 -34.66 50.83 -18.62
C LYS A 726 -34.38 50.60 -17.12
N PRO A 727 -33.22 51.07 -16.60
CA PRO A 727 -32.90 50.97 -15.18
C PRO A 727 -33.70 52.00 -14.36
N PRO A 728 -34.18 51.67 -13.15
CA PRO A 728 -34.64 52.68 -12.21
C PRO A 728 -33.47 53.24 -11.39
N GLU A 729 -33.57 54.53 -11.13
CA GLU A 729 -32.60 55.40 -10.44
C GLU A 729 -32.35 54.99 -8.98
N ARG A 730 -31.13 55.31 -8.52
CA ARG A 730 -30.73 55.25 -7.11
C ARG A 730 -31.54 56.27 -6.28
N SER A 731 -31.96 55.88 -5.08
CA SER A 731 -32.27 56.81 -3.98
C SER A 731 -31.39 56.47 -2.78
N PRO A 732 -30.88 57.47 -2.03
CA PRO A 732 -29.84 57.27 -1.02
C PRO A 732 -30.43 56.98 0.36
N LEU A 733 -29.87 55.98 1.05
CA LEU A 733 -29.39 56.00 2.44
C LEU A 733 -28.68 54.68 2.76
#